data_AF-A0A9Q6ZEU8-F1
#
_entry.id   AF-A0A9Q6ZEU8-F1
#
_cell.length_a   1.000
_cell.length_b   1.000
_cell.length_c   1.000
_cell.angle_alpha   90.00
_cell.angle_beta   90.00
_cell.angle_gamma   90.00
#
_symmetry.space_group_name_H-M   'P 1'
#
loop_
_entity.id
_entity.type
_entity.pdbx_description
1 polymer ?
#
loop_
_entity_poly.entity_id
_entity_poly.type
_entity_poly.pdbx_seq_one_letter_code
_entity_poly.pdbx_strand_id
1 'polypeptide(L)'
;MFHGTGSRSRNTFLELGASSRVSPLLLPIGLQKGVEKATYYGSLPGLLILFLAICSPLDTFGNLLLQVHMVQHLLLTMVVPPFLLLGFPYLPILLGLPRRLVSNILGPFLSWKTLKTLGKFLTHPTVCCVLFLSSNILWHIPFFYEAALQFPTWHKIEHACFLWTALLFWWPVVQPWPSQACWPRWTMVPYLLVADLQNTILSAFLSFCDHVLYPTYSVAPRIGGISTLEDQAAAGAIMWVPGSIAFLVPVSLIVFQFLSPQRSAASPPTAVVRKSSPKGPFDLLRTPLVGSLLRRKAVRRSLQVTLLMLAILVIVEGWWGPQFGPMNLAGILPWTHWRGLTVMGLLIAGNLFCMACPFTLARDLARRLLPFRRRSWPKWLRAKWIAIGLLALFFWAYEAFSLWDSPKLTAGIIAGYFLLVVLIDVLFKNAAFCKYVCPIGQFHFVQSLNSPLQVQVREPSACASCRTYECIRGDNAMESKRKHRGCELLLFQPHKHGNMDCTFCLDCVQACPKDNVGLIVSSPWKELILDSRRSGVGKYSCRFDLAVLIVVLTFGAFANAMGMVTPVIQWENAMKTSWGFSSILPIVTAFYILALLVLPIITTSLAVWLSLRLGELQEGWKQIFSQFAVSLVPIGFGMWLAHFLFHFFTASHTFIPAFQRIFSDIGFPLLGTPNWSIRSWAFPGLVGWELFLLDLGLLAGLFVAWGRAGLFGSKTSRLGAFLPWGVLIFLMYLAGVWTFFQPMDMRGTMATN
;
A
#
# COMPACT_ATOMS: atom_id res chain seq x y z
N MET A 1 -8.04 -78.33 -23.39
CA MET A 1 -7.29 -78.52 -24.64
C MET A 1 -6.71 -77.18 -25.08
N PHE A 2 -5.39 -77.15 -25.30
CA PHE A 2 -4.56 -76.19 -26.06
C PHE A 2 -4.46 -74.69 -25.68
N HIS A 3 -3.26 -74.37 -25.15
CA HIS A 3 -2.28 -73.30 -25.46
C HIS A 3 -2.66 -71.96 -26.14
N GLY A 4 -1.99 -70.89 -25.66
CA GLY A 4 -1.59 -69.71 -26.47
C GLY A 4 -1.46 -68.39 -25.69
N THR A 5 -0.41 -68.19 -24.87
CA THR A 5 0.67 -67.18 -25.06
C THR A 5 0.29 -65.68 -25.07
N GLY A 6 0.91 -64.88 -24.18
CA GLY A 6 1.27 -63.50 -24.52
C GLY A 6 1.18 -62.41 -23.45
N SER A 7 2.27 -62.27 -22.66
CA SER A 7 2.98 -60.98 -22.43
C SER A 7 2.40 -59.86 -21.51
N ARG A 8 3.04 -59.74 -20.32
CA ARG A 8 3.59 -58.52 -19.63
C ARG A 8 2.64 -57.36 -19.30
N SER A 9 2.72 -56.64 -18.17
CA SER A 9 3.64 -56.51 -17.01
C SER A 9 2.90 -55.67 -15.94
N ARG A 10 2.83 -56.09 -14.66
CA ARG A 10 3.67 -55.65 -13.49
C ARG A 10 3.77 -54.11 -13.36
N ASN A 11 3.45 -53.44 -12.24
CA ASN A 11 3.61 -53.78 -10.82
C ASN A 11 2.74 -52.90 -9.91
N THR A 12 2.32 -53.48 -8.78
CA THR A 12 1.82 -52.78 -7.58
C THR A 12 2.59 -53.32 -6.37
N PHE A 13 2.82 -52.46 -5.35
CA PHE A 13 3.20 -52.79 -3.96
C PHE A 13 4.65 -53.29 -3.73
N LEU A 14 5.33 -53.08 -2.59
CA LEU A 14 4.94 -52.84 -1.19
C LEU A 14 6.14 -52.28 -0.38
N GLU A 15 5.84 -51.82 0.83
CA GLU A 15 6.67 -51.30 1.93
C GLU A 15 7.88 -52.17 2.33
N LEU A 16 8.88 -51.57 3.01
CA LEU A 16 9.67 -52.21 4.08
C LEU A 16 10.44 -51.17 4.92
N GLY A 17 10.39 -51.35 6.24
CA GLY A 17 11.04 -50.51 7.25
C GLY A 17 12.49 -50.88 7.61
N ALA A 18 13.08 -49.93 8.34
CA ALA A 18 14.37 -49.86 9.04
C ALA A 18 15.28 -51.11 9.16
N SER A 19 16.55 -50.94 8.78
CA SER A 19 17.72 -51.49 9.49
C SER A 19 19.03 -50.85 9.00
N SER A 20 19.92 -50.58 9.95
CA SER A 20 21.22 -49.92 9.88
C SER A 20 22.23 -50.53 8.89
N ARG A 21 22.79 -49.69 8.00
CA ARG A 21 24.17 -49.79 7.49
C ARG A 21 24.62 -48.43 6.95
N VAL A 22 25.71 -47.89 7.52
CA VAL A 22 26.40 -46.69 7.05
C VAL A 22 27.19 -47.03 5.78
N SER A 23 26.84 -46.44 4.63
CA SER A 23 27.66 -46.25 3.41
C SER A 23 26.83 -45.58 2.30
N PRO A 24 27.46 -44.97 1.28
CA PRO A 24 28.28 -43.77 1.28
C PRO A 24 27.47 -42.53 0.86
N LEU A 25 27.99 -41.34 1.17
CA LEU A 25 27.44 -40.03 0.83
C LEU A 25 27.48 -39.78 -0.70
N LEU A 26 26.59 -40.42 -1.46
CA LEU A 26 26.31 -40.10 -2.86
C LEU A 26 25.14 -39.11 -2.91
N LEU A 27 25.46 -37.82 -2.89
CA LEU A 27 24.49 -36.80 -3.27
C LEU A 27 24.07 -37.06 -4.74
N PRO A 28 22.77 -37.00 -5.08
CA PRO A 28 22.31 -37.17 -6.45
C PRO A 28 23.00 -36.17 -7.38
N ILE A 29 23.42 -36.61 -8.56
CA ILE A 29 24.12 -35.81 -9.59
C ILE A 29 23.33 -34.52 -9.96
N GLY A 30 22.00 -34.52 -9.79
CA GLY A 30 21.15 -33.33 -9.96
C GLY A 30 21.28 -32.26 -8.86
N LEU A 31 21.62 -32.65 -7.64
CA LEU A 31 21.90 -31.73 -6.52
C LEU A 31 23.28 -31.09 -6.68
N GLN A 32 24.27 -31.78 -7.25
CA GLN A 32 25.60 -31.21 -7.54
C GLN A 32 25.51 -30.02 -8.52
N LYS A 33 24.75 -30.14 -9.62
CA LYS A 33 24.56 -29.04 -10.59
C LYS A 33 23.72 -27.87 -10.04
N GLY A 34 22.78 -28.14 -9.13
CA GLY A 34 22.00 -27.11 -8.44
C GLY A 34 22.82 -26.34 -7.38
N VAL A 35 23.71 -27.05 -6.69
CA VAL A 35 24.64 -26.49 -5.71
C VAL A 35 25.73 -25.65 -6.37
N GLU A 36 26.28 -26.05 -7.51
CA GLU A 36 27.28 -25.27 -8.26
C GLU A 36 26.72 -23.91 -8.69
N LYS A 37 25.49 -23.88 -9.20
CA LYS A 37 24.79 -22.62 -9.54
C LYS A 37 24.43 -21.81 -8.28
N ALA A 38 23.80 -22.40 -7.27
CA ALA A 38 23.44 -21.67 -6.05
C ALA A 38 24.66 -21.08 -5.32
N THR A 39 25.80 -21.78 -5.34
CA THR A 39 27.07 -21.30 -4.77
C THR A 39 27.62 -20.13 -5.57
N TYR A 40 27.69 -20.25 -6.90
CA TYR A 40 28.28 -19.20 -7.76
C TYR A 40 27.44 -17.91 -7.79
N TYR A 41 26.10 -18.01 -7.76
CA TYR A 41 25.20 -16.86 -7.84
C TYR A 41 24.94 -16.15 -6.49
N GLY A 42 25.32 -16.75 -5.35
CA GLY A 42 25.05 -16.20 -4.00
C GLY A 42 26.29 -15.69 -3.24
N SER A 43 27.34 -16.50 -3.11
CA SER A 43 28.47 -16.20 -2.20
C SER A 43 29.50 -15.24 -2.78
N LEU A 44 29.79 -15.30 -4.08
CA LEU A 44 30.75 -14.40 -4.74
C LEU A 44 30.32 -12.93 -4.70
N PRO A 45 29.06 -12.57 -5.01
CA PRO A 45 28.58 -11.20 -4.84
C PRO A 45 28.67 -10.71 -3.39
N GLY A 46 28.31 -11.56 -2.41
CA GLY A 46 28.42 -11.22 -0.99
C GLY A 46 29.85 -10.93 -0.54
N LEU A 47 30.82 -11.74 -0.98
CA LEU A 47 32.25 -11.52 -0.70
C LEU A 47 32.81 -10.29 -1.43
N LEU A 48 32.38 -10.04 -2.67
CA LEU A 48 32.77 -8.85 -3.41
C LEU A 48 32.25 -7.58 -2.74
N ILE A 49 30.99 -7.57 -2.30
CA ILE A 49 30.39 -6.43 -1.60
C ILE A 49 31.05 -6.23 -0.24
N LEU A 50 31.38 -7.30 0.49
CA LEU A 50 32.15 -7.22 1.73
C LEU A 50 33.54 -6.62 1.50
N PHE A 51 34.24 -7.05 0.45
CA PHE A 51 35.53 -6.48 0.05
C PHE A 51 35.40 -5.00 -0.33
N LEU A 52 34.36 -4.63 -1.09
CA LEU A 52 34.09 -3.23 -1.41
C LEU A 52 33.74 -2.42 -0.16
N ALA A 53 33.00 -2.96 0.80
CA ALA A 53 32.65 -2.24 2.02
C ALA A 53 33.88 -1.97 2.90
N ILE A 54 34.87 -2.87 2.96
CA ILE A 54 35.99 -2.76 3.90
C ILE A 54 37.29 -2.26 3.24
N CYS A 55 37.54 -2.61 1.98
CA CYS A 55 38.82 -2.36 1.30
C CYS A 55 38.74 -1.28 0.21
N SER A 56 37.57 -0.69 -0.03
CA SER A 56 37.42 0.41 -0.99
C SER A 56 37.58 1.77 -0.31
N PRO A 57 37.67 2.87 -1.10
CA PRO A 57 37.69 4.22 -0.57
C PRO A 57 36.50 4.58 0.34
N LEU A 58 35.42 3.78 0.36
CA LEU A 58 34.31 3.94 1.30
C LEU A 58 34.78 3.97 2.76
N ASP A 59 35.77 3.15 3.12
CA ASP A 59 36.31 3.13 4.49
C ASP A 59 37.04 4.44 4.83
N THR A 60 37.76 5.01 3.85
CA THR A 60 38.45 6.29 4.01
C THR A 60 37.45 7.46 4.05
N PHE A 61 36.44 7.45 3.18
CA PHE A 61 35.40 8.48 3.15
C PHE A 61 34.42 8.38 4.32
N GLY A 62 34.23 7.19 4.91
CA GLY A 62 33.41 7.00 6.11
C GLY A 62 33.94 7.74 7.33
N ASN A 63 35.25 7.97 7.42
CA ASN A 63 35.86 8.82 8.45
C ASN A 63 35.62 10.33 8.22
N LEU A 64 35.16 10.72 7.02
CA LEU A 64 34.98 12.12 6.63
C LEU A 64 33.51 12.53 6.55
N LEU A 65 32.63 11.62 6.10
CA LEU A 65 31.21 11.85 5.89
C LEU A 65 30.38 10.76 6.57
N LEU A 66 29.46 11.18 7.43
CA LEU A 66 28.58 10.29 8.17
C LEU A 66 27.66 9.50 7.22
N GLN A 67 27.20 10.12 6.14
CA GLN A 67 26.35 9.44 5.16
C GLN A 67 27.07 8.26 4.47
N VAL A 68 28.37 8.38 4.22
CA VAL A 68 29.18 7.31 3.60
C VAL A 68 29.43 6.18 4.59
N HIS A 69 29.67 6.53 5.85
CA HIS A 69 29.79 5.55 6.93
C HIS A 69 28.47 4.76 7.13
N MET A 70 27.31 5.42 7.05
CA MET A 70 26.01 4.74 7.07
C MET A 70 25.81 3.79 5.89
N VAL A 71 26.28 4.16 4.68
CA VAL A 71 26.27 3.23 3.53
C VAL A 71 27.10 1.98 3.85
N GLN A 72 28.28 2.13 4.44
CA GLN A 72 29.14 1.02 4.84
C GLN A 72 28.42 0.09 5.84
N HIS A 73 27.79 0.65 6.87
CA HIS A 73 27.01 -0.11 7.87
C HIS A 73 25.82 -0.86 7.26
N LEU A 74 25.08 -0.23 6.34
CA LEU A 74 23.96 -0.89 5.65
C LEU A 74 24.43 -2.03 4.75
N LEU A 75 25.56 -1.88 4.06
CA LEU A 75 26.12 -2.97 3.27
C LEU A 75 26.47 -4.18 4.16
N LEU A 76 27.11 -3.93 5.31
CA LEU A 76 27.52 -4.99 6.24
C LEU A 76 26.35 -5.69 6.95
N THR A 77 25.27 -4.97 7.22
CA THR A 77 24.12 -5.50 7.99
C THR A 77 22.99 -6.03 7.12
N MET A 78 22.72 -5.38 5.98
CA MET A 78 21.51 -5.64 5.19
C MET A 78 21.79 -6.36 3.87
N VAL A 79 22.99 -6.20 3.29
CA VAL A 79 23.30 -6.72 1.96
C VAL A 79 24.20 -7.95 2.05
N VAL A 80 25.37 -7.82 2.67
CA VAL A 80 26.37 -8.91 2.75
C VAL A 80 25.78 -10.18 3.38
N PRO A 81 25.09 -10.15 4.54
CA PRO A 81 24.69 -11.38 5.21
C PRO A 81 23.67 -12.21 4.42
N PRO A 82 22.58 -11.65 3.85
CA PRO A 82 21.69 -12.42 2.98
C PRO A 82 22.39 -13.09 1.81
N PHE A 83 23.26 -12.39 1.10
CA PHE A 83 24.00 -12.94 -0.05
C PHE A 83 24.94 -14.07 0.38
N LEU A 84 25.70 -13.88 1.48
CA LEU A 84 26.57 -14.91 2.02
C LEU A 84 25.79 -16.16 2.44
N LEU A 85 24.64 -16.01 3.10
CA LEU A 85 23.83 -17.14 3.55
C LEU A 85 23.14 -17.87 2.38
N LEU A 86 22.69 -17.15 1.35
CA LEU A 86 22.09 -17.73 0.14
C LEU A 86 23.09 -18.54 -0.69
N GLY A 87 24.39 -18.22 -0.60
CA GLY A 87 25.47 -18.95 -1.26
C GLY A 87 25.83 -20.31 -0.65
N PHE A 88 25.15 -20.73 0.43
CA PHE A 88 25.36 -22.02 1.12
C PHE A 88 26.84 -22.36 1.41
N PRO A 89 27.59 -21.48 2.10
CA PRO A 89 29.07 -21.48 2.12
C PRO A 89 29.69 -22.73 2.77
N TYR A 90 28.94 -23.42 3.64
CA TYR A 90 29.39 -24.64 4.31
C TYR A 90 29.56 -25.81 3.34
N LEU A 91 28.77 -25.89 2.26
CA LEU A 91 28.76 -27.07 1.39
C LEU A 91 30.00 -27.14 0.49
N PRO A 92 30.44 -26.05 -0.18
CA PRO A 92 31.70 -26.03 -0.92
C PRO A 92 32.93 -26.24 -0.03
N ILE A 93 32.94 -25.63 1.16
CA ILE A 93 34.04 -25.80 2.12
C ILE A 93 34.15 -27.26 2.55
N LEU A 94 33.03 -27.90 2.89
CA LEU A 94 33.00 -29.33 3.26
C LEU A 94 33.37 -30.25 2.09
N LEU A 95 33.04 -29.88 0.85
CA LEU A 95 33.39 -30.64 -0.36
C LEU A 95 34.86 -30.44 -0.78
N GLY A 96 35.46 -29.29 -0.47
CA GLY A 96 36.85 -28.95 -0.79
C GLY A 96 37.88 -29.44 0.22
N LEU A 97 37.47 -29.77 1.46
CA LEU A 97 38.38 -30.31 2.48
C LEU A 97 38.66 -31.82 2.28
N PRO A 98 39.91 -32.29 2.50
CA PRO A 98 40.24 -33.71 2.41
C PRO A 98 39.39 -34.53 3.38
N ARG A 99 38.82 -35.64 2.90
CA ARG A 99 37.84 -36.48 3.64
C ARG A 99 38.30 -36.86 5.06
N ARG A 100 39.61 -37.07 5.27
CA ARG A 100 40.19 -37.40 6.57
C ARG A 100 40.04 -36.27 7.60
N LEU A 101 40.13 -35.01 7.17
CA LEU A 101 39.97 -33.84 8.03
C LEU A 101 38.50 -33.62 8.41
N VAL A 102 37.58 -33.83 7.46
CA VAL A 102 36.14 -33.74 7.69
C VAL A 102 35.64 -34.87 8.61
N SER A 103 36.10 -36.10 8.43
CA SER A 103 35.64 -37.25 9.23
C SER A 103 36.27 -37.32 10.62
N ASN A 104 37.55 -36.98 10.78
CA ASN A 104 38.29 -37.26 12.02
C ASN A 104 38.38 -36.06 12.96
N ILE A 105 38.24 -34.82 12.46
CA ILE A 105 38.41 -33.60 13.26
C ILE A 105 37.09 -32.81 13.25
N LEU A 106 36.59 -32.46 12.07
CA LEU A 106 35.43 -31.59 11.96
C LEU A 106 34.11 -32.29 12.35
N GLY A 107 33.96 -33.56 11.99
CA GLY A 107 32.80 -34.40 12.33
C GLY A 107 32.58 -34.52 13.84
N PRO A 108 33.57 -34.98 14.63
CA PRO A 108 33.49 -35.05 16.08
C PRO A 108 33.21 -33.68 16.73
N PHE A 109 33.89 -32.64 16.26
CA PHE A 109 33.73 -31.27 16.76
C PHE A 109 32.31 -30.72 16.54
N LEU A 110 31.78 -30.81 15.31
CA LEU A 110 30.41 -30.41 14.97
C LEU A 110 29.35 -31.32 15.62
N SER A 111 29.72 -32.55 16.01
CA SER A 111 28.82 -33.49 16.68
C SER A 111 28.67 -33.23 18.18
N TRP A 112 29.54 -32.41 18.78
CA TRP A 112 29.59 -32.14 20.21
C TRP A 112 28.29 -31.53 20.72
N LYS A 113 27.68 -32.15 21.75
CA LYS A 113 26.38 -31.75 22.31
C LYS A 113 26.35 -30.29 22.77
N THR A 114 27.43 -29.81 23.38
CA THR A 114 27.54 -28.42 23.86
C THR A 114 27.52 -27.43 22.70
N LEU A 115 28.30 -27.69 21.64
CA LEU A 115 28.34 -26.85 20.44
C LEU A 115 26.99 -26.84 19.71
N LYS A 116 26.30 -27.98 19.63
CA LYS A 116 24.94 -28.05 19.07
C LYS A 116 23.91 -27.28 19.90
N THR A 117 24.02 -27.33 21.22
CA THR A 117 23.10 -26.62 22.12
C THR A 117 23.33 -25.11 22.04
N LEU A 118 24.60 -24.69 22.07
CA LEU A 118 24.98 -23.28 21.90
C LEU A 118 24.58 -22.76 20.51
N GLY A 119 24.81 -23.54 19.45
CA GLY A 119 24.39 -23.20 18.09
C GLY A 119 22.87 -23.04 17.98
N LYS A 120 22.09 -23.95 18.58
CA LYS A 120 20.61 -23.83 18.63
C LYS A 120 20.14 -22.61 19.42
N PHE A 121 20.82 -22.25 20.50
CA PHE A 121 20.52 -21.05 21.28
C PHE A 121 20.83 -19.77 20.48
N LEU A 122 22.02 -19.66 19.89
CA LEU A 122 22.44 -18.49 19.12
C LEU A 122 21.68 -18.31 17.81
N THR A 123 21.12 -19.38 17.24
CA THR A 123 20.29 -19.34 16.02
C THR A 123 18.79 -19.32 16.33
N HIS A 124 18.40 -19.21 17.60
CA HIS A 124 17.01 -19.06 17.98
C HIS A 124 16.50 -17.65 17.57
N PRO A 125 15.35 -17.52 16.88
CA PRO A 125 14.90 -16.24 16.32
C PRO A 125 14.88 -15.08 17.34
N THR A 126 14.40 -15.29 18.56
CA THR A 126 14.40 -14.22 19.58
C THR A 126 15.80 -13.74 19.96
N VAL A 127 16.76 -14.66 20.07
CA VAL A 127 18.16 -14.34 20.41
C VAL A 127 18.81 -13.58 19.26
N CYS A 128 18.61 -14.06 18.02
CA CYS A 128 19.05 -13.37 16.81
C CYS A 128 18.51 -11.94 16.72
N CYS A 129 17.20 -11.77 16.98
CA CYS A 129 16.56 -10.45 16.98
C CYS A 129 17.20 -9.54 18.04
N VAL A 130 17.24 -9.98 19.29
CA VAL A 130 17.75 -9.17 20.41
C VAL A 130 19.21 -8.78 20.20
N LEU A 131 20.07 -9.71 19.78
CA LEU A 131 21.48 -9.41 19.52
C LEU A 131 21.64 -8.38 18.41
N PHE A 132 20.87 -8.50 17.33
CA PHE A 132 20.92 -7.56 16.22
C PHE A 132 20.44 -6.17 16.61
N LEU A 133 19.26 -6.06 17.22
CA LEU A 133 18.72 -4.78 17.68
C LEU A 133 19.65 -4.12 18.71
N SER A 134 20.18 -4.90 19.64
CA SER A 134 21.07 -4.39 20.70
C SER A 134 22.38 -3.91 20.11
N SER A 135 22.98 -4.67 19.18
CA SER A 135 24.18 -4.23 18.47
C SER A 135 23.90 -2.95 17.68
N ASN A 136 22.76 -2.88 16.98
CA ASN A 136 22.42 -1.70 16.20
C ASN A 136 22.25 -0.47 17.09
N ILE A 137 21.54 -0.57 18.20
CA ILE A 137 21.37 0.54 19.15
C ILE A 137 22.70 0.93 19.81
N LEU A 138 23.48 -0.04 20.30
CA LEU A 138 24.69 0.20 21.08
C LEU A 138 25.72 1.04 20.31
N TRP A 139 25.97 0.69 19.04
CA TRP A 139 26.98 1.37 18.23
C TRP A 139 26.54 2.75 17.76
N HIS A 140 25.24 3.07 17.76
CA HIS A 140 24.73 4.42 17.49
C HIS A 140 24.67 5.33 18.74
N ILE A 141 25.10 4.83 19.90
CA ILE A 141 25.26 5.69 21.08
C ILE A 141 26.53 6.53 20.88
N PRO A 142 26.47 7.87 21.06
CA PRO A 142 27.59 8.77 20.77
C PRO A 142 28.93 8.34 21.38
N PHE A 143 28.92 7.82 22.61
CA PHE A 143 30.13 7.34 23.29
C PHE A 143 30.84 6.20 22.53
N PHE A 144 30.10 5.16 22.12
CA PHE A 144 30.68 4.00 21.43
C PHE A 144 31.03 4.34 19.98
N TYR A 145 30.20 5.17 19.34
CA TYR A 145 30.41 5.65 17.99
C TYR A 145 31.70 6.47 17.88
N GLU A 146 31.91 7.43 18.78
CA GLU A 146 33.12 8.24 18.83
C GLU A 146 34.37 7.39 19.13
N ALA A 147 34.24 6.40 20.01
CA ALA A 147 35.34 5.47 20.29
C ALA A 147 35.72 4.66 19.03
N ALA A 148 34.75 4.27 18.21
CA ALA A 148 35.02 3.59 16.95
C ALA A 148 35.76 4.49 15.95
N LEU A 149 35.36 5.76 15.80
CA LEU A 149 36.03 6.70 14.91
C LEU A 149 37.46 7.05 15.35
N GLN A 150 37.71 7.14 16.66
CA GLN A 150 39.02 7.55 17.19
C GLN A 150 40.03 6.41 17.25
N PHE A 151 39.57 5.17 17.48
CA PHE A 151 40.43 4.01 17.63
C PHE A 151 40.19 2.98 16.52
N PRO A 152 41.16 2.75 15.62
CA PRO A 152 41.02 1.79 14.51
C PRO A 152 40.67 0.36 14.96
N THR A 153 41.06 -0.03 16.17
CA THR A 153 40.73 -1.33 16.74
C THR A 153 39.24 -1.41 17.12
N TRP A 154 38.68 -0.34 17.68
CA TRP A 154 37.26 -0.27 18.03
C TRP A 154 36.37 -0.24 16.78
N HIS A 155 36.80 0.47 15.73
CA HIS A 155 36.12 0.44 14.42
C HIS A 155 36.01 -0.99 13.85
N LYS A 156 37.08 -1.80 13.96
CA LYS A 156 37.05 -3.20 13.52
C LYS A 156 36.12 -4.06 14.37
N ILE A 157 36.05 -3.81 15.67
CA ILE A 157 35.14 -4.51 16.59
C ILE A 157 33.70 -4.17 16.24
N GLU A 158 33.39 -2.91 15.97
CA GLU A 158 32.08 -2.45 15.49
C GLU A 158 31.66 -3.18 14.22
N HIS A 159 32.49 -3.15 13.18
CA HIS A 159 32.22 -3.86 11.92
C HIS A 159 32.02 -5.37 12.14
N ALA A 160 32.82 -5.98 13.02
CA ALA A 160 32.64 -7.38 13.37
C ALA A 160 31.30 -7.63 14.07
N CYS A 161 30.92 -6.78 15.03
CA CYS A 161 29.63 -6.86 15.71
C CYS A 161 28.47 -6.75 14.71
N PHE A 162 28.50 -5.77 13.79
CA PHE A 162 27.48 -5.63 12.76
C PHE A 162 27.39 -6.85 11.86
N LEU A 163 28.50 -7.33 11.34
CA LEU A 163 28.51 -8.48 10.43
C LEU A 163 28.03 -9.76 11.12
N TRP A 164 28.54 -10.07 12.31
CA TRP A 164 28.20 -11.31 13.02
C TRP A 164 26.76 -11.33 13.53
N THR A 165 26.29 -10.23 14.12
CA THR A 165 24.90 -10.15 14.59
C THR A 165 23.93 -10.13 13.43
N ALA A 166 24.27 -9.51 12.29
CA ALA A 166 23.46 -9.57 11.09
C ALA A 166 23.43 -10.97 10.44
N LEU A 167 24.56 -11.70 10.40
CA LEU A 167 24.57 -13.10 9.97
C LEU A 167 23.64 -13.96 10.84
N LEU A 168 23.64 -13.75 12.16
CA LEU A 168 22.70 -14.43 13.06
C LEU A 168 21.26 -13.98 12.81
N PHE A 169 21.01 -12.69 12.58
CA PHE A 169 19.68 -12.14 12.30
C PHE A 169 19.05 -12.72 11.04
N TRP A 170 19.84 -12.84 9.97
CA TRP A 170 19.38 -13.35 8.68
C TRP A 170 19.31 -14.88 8.62
N TRP A 171 19.95 -15.58 9.56
CA TRP A 171 19.93 -17.04 9.64
C TRP A 171 18.51 -17.66 9.68
N PRO A 172 17.60 -17.27 10.62
CA PRO A 172 16.24 -17.82 10.66
C PRO A 172 15.38 -17.39 9.46
N VAL A 173 15.73 -16.28 8.79
CA VAL A 173 15.03 -15.74 7.62
C VAL A 173 15.44 -16.47 6.34
N VAL A 174 16.73 -16.72 6.12
CA VAL A 174 17.24 -17.41 4.92
C VAL A 174 17.13 -18.94 5.04
N GLN A 175 17.33 -19.48 6.24
CA GLN A 175 17.33 -20.93 6.53
C GLN A 175 18.34 -21.71 5.68
N PRO A 176 19.65 -21.40 5.74
CA PRO A 176 20.69 -22.14 5.04
C PRO A 176 20.77 -23.59 5.53
N TRP A 177 20.98 -24.58 4.67
CA TRP A 177 21.13 -25.98 5.12
C TRP A 177 22.38 -26.11 6.01
N PRO A 178 22.47 -27.02 7.00
CA PRO A 178 21.46 -27.95 7.50
C PRO A 178 20.53 -27.33 8.56
N SER A 179 20.32 -26.00 8.58
CA SER A 179 19.42 -25.38 9.55
C SER A 179 17.99 -25.91 9.43
N GLN A 180 17.32 -26.03 10.57
CA GLN A 180 15.92 -26.43 10.67
C GLN A 180 15.12 -25.26 11.22
N ALA A 181 13.97 -24.97 10.61
CA ALA A 181 13.09 -23.92 11.07
C ALA A 181 12.54 -24.24 12.46
N CYS A 182 12.88 -23.42 13.45
CA CYS A 182 12.33 -23.57 14.82
C CYS A 182 10.92 -22.98 14.93
N TRP A 183 10.62 -21.92 14.16
CA TRP A 183 9.31 -21.25 14.13
C TRP A 183 8.62 -21.39 12.78
N PRO A 184 7.27 -21.32 12.74
CA PRO A 184 6.51 -21.28 11.49
C PRO A 184 6.92 -20.08 10.62
N ARG A 185 6.97 -20.26 9.30
CA ARG A 185 7.48 -19.24 8.35
C ARG A 185 6.77 -17.87 8.45
N TRP A 186 5.50 -17.83 8.86
CA TRP A 186 4.74 -16.58 8.99
C TRP A 186 5.27 -15.68 10.12
N THR A 187 5.89 -16.25 11.15
CA THR A 187 6.45 -15.49 12.29
C THR A 187 7.64 -14.61 11.89
N MET A 188 8.24 -14.86 10.72
CA MET A 188 9.31 -14.02 10.18
C MET A 188 8.79 -12.64 9.72
N VAL A 189 7.49 -12.50 9.46
CA VAL A 189 6.88 -11.19 9.11
C VAL A 189 6.97 -10.22 10.29
N PRO A 190 6.38 -10.50 11.48
CA PRO A 190 6.53 -9.60 12.62
C PRO A 190 8.00 -9.47 13.08
N TYR A 191 8.82 -10.51 12.93
CA TYR A 191 10.26 -10.45 13.22
C TYR A 191 10.99 -9.37 12.43
N LEU A 192 10.78 -9.33 11.10
CA LEU A 192 11.39 -8.33 10.22
C LEU A 192 10.80 -6.94 10.45
N LEU A 193 9.49 -6.83 10.69
CA LEU A 193 8.83 -5.55 10.97
C LEU A 193 9.29 -4.90 12.29
N VAL A 194 9.64 -5.69 13.30
CA VAL A 194 10.22 -5.17 14.55
C VAL A 194 11.60 -4.57 14.31
N ALA A 195 12.44 -5.23 13.49
CA ALA A 195 13.74 -4.68 13.11
C ALA A 195 13.61 -3.41 12.26
N ASP A 196 12.66 -3.40 11.34
CA ASP A 196 12.34 -2.23 10.51
C ASP A 196 11.85 -1.03 11.33
N LEU A 197 10.98 -1.28 12.32
CA LEU A 197 10.52 -0.26 13.26
C LEU A 197 11.69 0.34 14.05
N GLN A 198 12.59 -0.51 14.56
CA GLN A 198 13.79 -0.05 15.28
C GLN A 198 14.73 0.76 14.39
N ASN A 199 14.97 0.31 13.15
CA ASN A 199 15.75 1.04 12.17
C ASN A 199 15.14 2.42 11.91
N THR A 200 13.84 2.47 11.66
CA THR A 200 13.07 3.71 11.43
C THR A 200 13.20 4.69 12.60
N ILE A 201 13.12 4.22 13.85
CA ILE A 201 13.27 5.08 15.03
C ILE A 201 14.66 5.72 15.10
N LEU A 202 15.72 4.93 14.89
CA LEU A 202 17.09 5.46 14.89
C LEU A 202 17.33 6.41 13.71
N SER A 203 16.84 6.07 12.52
CA SER A 203 16.96 6.92 11.34
C SER A 203 16.24 8.26 11.53
N ALA A 204 15.03 8.25 12.08
CA ALA A 204 14.29 9.47 12.40
C ALA A 204 15.04 10.31 13.45
N PHE A 205 15.64 9.68 14.46
CA PHE A 205 16.45 10.39 15.45
C PHE A 205 17.66 11.08 14.80
N LEU A 206 18.40 10.42 13.92
CA LEU A 206 19.51 11.04 13.17
C LEU A 206 19.02 12.16 12.25
N SER A 207 17.92 11.95 11.54
CA SER A 207 17.41 12.89 10.53
C SER A 207 16.83 14.18 11.10
N PHE A 208 16.22 14.12 12.28
CA PHE A 208 15.50 15.25 12.89
C PHE A 208 16.19 15.85 14.12
N CYS A 209 17.41 15.41 14.44
CA CYS A 209 18.15 16.01 15.54
C CYS A 209 18.76 17.35 15.11
N ASP A 210 18.42 18.43 15.82
CA ASP A 210 18.84 19.80 15.50
C ASP A 210 20.30 20.12 15.88
N HIS A 211 20.99 19.17 16.52
CA HIS A 211 22.40 19.30 16.90
C HIS A 211 23.22 18.14 16.36
N VAL A 212 24.52 18.37 16.22
CA VAL A 212 25.48 17.36 15.76
C VAL A 212 25.71 16.35 16.87
N LEU A 213 25.34 15.10 16.61
CA LEU A 213 25.45 13.99 17.57
C LEU A 213 26.88 13.47 17.72
N TYR A 214 27.69 13.60 16.66
CA TYR A 214 29.05 13.06 16.57
C TYR A 214 30.05 14.18 16.26
N PRO A 215 30.68 14.78 17.29
CA PRO A 215 31.61 15.89 17.14
C PRO A 215 32.78 15.64 16.19
N THR A 216 33.25 14.40 16.04
CA THR A 216 34.39 14.08 15.15
C THR A 216 34.13 14.55 13.71
N TYR A 217 32.89 14.45 13.22
CA TYR A 217 32.58 14.95 11.88
C TYR A 217 32.68 16.46 11.80
N SER A 218 32.33 17.23 12.84
CA SER A 218 32.42 18.70 12.77
C SER A 218 33.83 19.25 12.52
N VAL A 219 34.85 18.48 12.91
CA VAL A 219 36.27 18.82 12.72
C VAL A 219 36.80 18.27 11.38
N ALA A 220 36.11 17.31 10.76
CA ALA A 220 36.53 16.68 9.52
C ALA A 220 36.44 17.65 8.31
N PRO A 221 37.38 17.56 7.34
CA PRO A 221 37.33 18.35 6.12
C PRO A 221 36.02 18.15 5.35
N ARG A 222 35.33 19.25 5.00
CA ARG A 222 34.05 19.20 4.29
C ARG A 222 34.26 19.00 2.79
N ILE A 223 33.74 17.90 2.27
CA ILE A 223 33.76 17.58 0.83
C ILE A 223 32.37 17.89 0.26
N GLY A 224 32.30 18.71 -0.79
CA GLY A 224 31.04 18.97 -1.52
C GLY A 224 30.12 20.06 -0.93
N GLY A 225 30.59 20.85 0.04
CA GLY A 225 29.86 22.02 0.57
C GLY A 225 28.67 21.70 1.49
N ILE A 226 28.46 20.42 1.83
CA ILE A 226 27.38 19.96 2.71
C ILE A 226 27.73 20.29 4.17
N SER A 227 26.79 20.87 4.91
CA SER A 227 26.97 21.17 6.33
C SER A 227 26.98 19.89 7.18
N THR A 228 27.46 20.00 8.42
CA THR A 228 27.55 18.88 9.37
C THR A 228 26.18 18.26 9.68
N LEU A 229 25.16 19.12 9.78
CA LEU A 229 23.80 18.77 10.11
C LEU A 229 23.09 18.13 8.92
N GLU A 230 23.32 18.65 7.71
CA GLU A 230 22.78 18.07 6.47
C GLU A 230 23.37 16.68 6.19
N ASP A 231 24.66 16.47 6.47
CA ASP A 231 25.31 15.16 6.34
C ASP A 231 24.71 14.14 7.33
N GLN A 232 24.40 14.57 8.56
CA GLN A 232 23.68 13.76 9.54
C GLN A 232 22.24 13.45 9.10
N ALA A 233 21.55 14.45 8.56
CA ALA A 233 20.20 14.27 8.06
C ALA A 233 20.13 13.28 6.89
N ALA A 234 21.09 13.40 5.96
CA ALA A 234 21.27 12.50 4.83
C ALA A 234 21.63 11.08 5.28
N ALA A 235 22.50 10.94 6.28
CA ALA A 235 22.85 9.66 6.86
C ALA A 235 21.65 8.93 7.48
N GLY A 236 20.80 9.65 8.22
CA GLY A 236 19.53 9.13 8.72
C GLY A 236 18.59 8.71 7.59
N ALA A 237 18.47 9.51 6.52
CA ALA A 237 17.63 9.18 5.36
C ALA A 237 18.13 7.93 4.61
N ILE A 238 19.45 7.76 4.48
CA ILE A 238 20.08 6.57 3.87
C ILE A 238 19.88 5.34 4.74
N MET A 239 20.02 5.46 6.06
CA MET A 239 19.70 4.39 7.00
C MET A 239 18.22 3.99 6.91
N TRP A 240 17.33 4.98 6.72
CA TRP A 240 15.91 4.75 6.65
C TRP A 240 15.49 4.00 5.38
N VAL A 241 15.68 4.61 4.22
CA VAL A 241 14.99 4.20 2.99
C VAL A 241 15.57 2.87 2.48
N PRO A 242 16.88 2.77 2.16
CA PRO A 242 17.53 1.49 1.89
C PRO A 242 17.33 0.41 2.98
N GLY A 243 17.41 0.80 4.26
CA GLY A 243 17.25 -0.15 5.37
C GLY A 243 15.87 -0.79 5.39
N SER A 244 14.82 0.02 5.22
CA SER A 244 13.43 -0.46 5.17
C SER A 244 13.21 -1.35 3.96
N ILE A 245 13.71 -0.97 2.78
CA ILE A 245 13.62 -1.81 1.57
C ILE A 245 14.22 -3.20 1.81
N ALA A 246 15.37 -3.28 2.48
CA ALA A 246 16.03 -4.56 2.76
C ALA A 246 15.20 -5.50 3.64
N PHE A 247 14.46 -4.98 4.63
CA PHE A 247 13.55 -5.77 5.46
C PHE A 247 12.23 -6.11 4.75
N LEU A 248 11.69 -5.15 4.00
CA LEU A 248 10.37 -5.22 3.38
C LEU A 248 10.32 -6.17 2.18
N VAL A 249 11.42 -6.33 1.43
CA VAL A 249 11.51 -7.29 0.30
C VAL A 249 11.28 -8.75 0.77
N PRO A 250 12.01 -9.30 1.75
CA PRO A 250 11.74 -10.63 2.30
C PRO A 250 10.34 -10.78 2.91
N VAL A 251 9.81 -9.77 3.61
CA VAL A 251 8.42 -9.77 4.11
C VAL A 251 7.45 -10.00 2.95
N SER A 252 7.61 -9.23 1.87
CA SER A 252 6.77 -9.36 0.67
C SER A 252 6.84 -10.74 0.04
N LEU A 253 8.03 -11.34 -0.02
CA LEU A 253 8.23 -12.70 -0.54
C LEU A 253 7.55 -13.75 0.34
N ILE A 254 7.65 -13.65 1.66
CA ILE A 254 7.02 -14.59 2.60
C ILE A 254 5.50 -14.47 2.53
N VAL A 255 4.97 -13.25 2.58
CA VAL A 255 3.54 -12.99 2.40
C VAL A 255 3.06 -13.52 1.05
N PHE A 256 3.87 -13.36 -0.01
CA PHE A 256 3.57 -13.92 -1.31
C PHE A 256 3.49 -15.44 -1.33
N GLN A 257 4.40 -16.15 -0.66
CA GLN A 257 4.32 -17.61 -0.57
C GLN A 257 3.04 -18.07 0.13
N PHE A 258 2.62 -17.39 1.20
CA PHE A 258 1.39 -17.73 1.93
C PHE A 258 0.11 -17.39 1.18
N LEU A 259 0.10 -16.28 0.43
CA LEU A 259 -1.07 -15.83 -0.33
C LEU A 259 -1.15 -16.44 -1.73
N SER A 260 -0.03 -16.96 -2.25
CA SER A 260 -0.03 -17.70 -3.50
C SER A 260 -0.88 -18.96 -3.32
N PRO A 261 -1.88 -19.20 -4.19
CA PRO A 261 -2.58 -20.48 -4.19
C PRO A 261 -1.52 -21.55 -4.30
N GLN A 262 -1.44 -22.47 -3.32
CA GLN A 262 -0.68 -23.70 -3.52
C GLN A 262 -1.10 -24.22 -4.90
N ARG A 263 -0.15 -24.38 -5.82
CA ARG A 263 -0.39 -25.15 -7.04
C ARG A 263 -0.74 -26.56 -6.58
N SER A 264 -1.99 -26.78 -6.20
CA SER A 264 -2.62 -28.07 -6.31
C SER A 264 -2.50 -28.39 -7.77
N ALA A 265 -1.58 -29.30 -8.11
CA ALA A 265 -1.58 -29.95 -9.41
C ALA A 265 -3.04 -30.30 -9.72
N ALA A 266 -3.53 -29.81 -10.85
CA ALA A 266 -4.92 -29.97 -11.25
C ALA A 266 -5.23 -31.47 -11.36
N SER A 267 -5.76 -32.07 -10.30
CA SER A 267 -6.49 -33.31 -10.39
C SER A 267 -7.89 -33.01 -10.93
N PRO A 268 -8.43 -33.84 -11.84
CA PRO A 268 -9.75 -33.62 -12.42
C PRO A 268 -10.84 -33.60 -11.33
N PRO A 269 -11.98 -32.92 -11.58
CA PRO A 269 -12.99 -32.65 -10.56
C PRO A 269 -13.74 -33.94 -10.21
N THR A 270 -13.21 -34.70 -9.26
CA THR A 270 -14.02 -35.61 -8.46
C THR A 270 -14.60 -34.79 -7.32
N ALA A 271 -15.92 -34.66 -7.32
CA ALA A 271 -16.69 -33.96 -6.31
C ALA A 271 -16.56 -34.69 -4.96
N VAL A 272 -15.45 -34.47 -4.28
CA VAL A 272 -15.36 -34.75 -2.84
C VAL A 272 -15.84 -33.50 -2.14
N VAL A 273 -17.08 -33.56 -1.65
CA VAL A 273 -17.64 -32.62 -0.68
C VAL A 273 -16.72 -32.65 0.54
N ARG A 274 -15.74 -31.75 0.57
CA ARG A 274 -15.03 -31.41 1.80
C ARG A 274 -16.05 -30.77 2.72
N LYS A 275 -16.43 -31.47 3.80
CA LYS A 275 -17.11 -30.87 4.94
C LYS A 275 -16.34 -29.60 5.33
N SER A 276 -17.02 -28.46 5.21
CA SER A 276 -16.50 -27.15 5.57
C SER A 276 -16.06 -27.14 7.03
N SER A 277 -14.85 -26.67 7.29
CA SER A 277 -14.46 -26.23 8.64
C SER A 277 -15.37 -25.07 9.09
N PRO A 278 -15.61 -24.87 10.40
CA PRO A 278 -16.69 -24.00 10.90
C PRO A 278 -16.42 -22.50 10.84
N LYS A 279 -15.29 -22.04 10.29
CA LYS A 279 -14.92 -20.61 10.29
C LYS A 279 -14.87 -20.07 8.87
N GLY A 280 -16.05 -19.71 8.35
CA GLY A 280 -16.14 -18.80 7.21
C GLY A 280 -15.47 -17.44 7.52
N PRO A 281 -15.18 -16.63 6.50
CA PRO A 281 -14.57 -15.31 6.70
C PRO A 281 -15.42 -14.45 7.64
N PHE A 282 -14.76 -13.59 8.44
CA PHE A 282 -15.42 -12.74 9.42
C PHE A 282 -16.44 -11.83 8.74
N ASP A 283 -17.68 -11.83 9.23
CA ASP A 283 -18.78 -11.01 8.74
C ASP A 283 -19.21 -10.01 9.81
N LEU A 284 -18.98 -8.74 9.54
CA LEU A 284 -19.30 -7.65 10.47
C LEU A 284 -20.82 -7.59 10.76
N LEU A 285 -21.67 -8.00 9.81
CA LEU A 285 -23.12 -7.98 9.99
C LEU A 285 -23.67 -9.11 10.88
N ARG A 286 -22.82 -10.04 11.33
CA ARG A 286 -23.16 -11.05 12.35
C ARG A 286 -22.84 -10.59 13.77
N THR A 287 -22.08 -9.51 13.94
CA THR A 287 -21.82 -8.96 15.27
C THR A 287 -23.12 -8.35 15.83
N PRO A 288 -23.49 -8.67 17.09
CA PRO A 288 -24.84 -8.37 17.60
C PRO A 288 -25.11 -6.87 17.71
N LEU A 289 -24.11 -6.07 18.12
CA LEU A 289 -24.25 -4.63 18.26
C LEU A 289 -24.06 -3.91 16.92
N VAL A 290 -22.88 -4.03 16.32
CA VAL A 290 -22.49 -3.30 15.11
C VAL A 290 -23.30 -3.76 13.90
N GLY A 291 -23.51 -5.07 13.73
CA GLY A 291 -24.32 -5.62 12.65
C GLY A 291 -25.79 -5.21 12.74
N SER A 292 -26.38 -5.19 13.93
CA SER A 292 -27.75 -4.70 14.14
C SER A 292 -27.87 -3.21 13.82
N LEU A 293 -26.90 -2.40 14.26
CA LEU A 293 -26.87 -0.96 13.99
C LEU A 293 -26.76 -0.68 12.48
N LEU A 294 -25.81 -1.30 11.78
CA LEU A 294 -25.58 -1.10 10.34
C LEU A 294 -26.77 -1.53 9.46
N ARG A 295 -27.51 -2.57 9.87
CA ARG A 295 -28.70 -3.03 9.13
C ARG A 295 -29.89 -2.05 9.27
N ARG A 296 -29.92 -1.18 10.28
CA ARG A 296 -31.05 -0.24 10.49
C ARG A 296 -31.01 0.89 9.46
N LYS A 297 -32.10 1.04 8.70
CA LYS A 297 -32.30 2.18 7.78
C LYS A 297 -32.21 3.52 8.50
N ALA A 298 -32.65 3.60 9.76
CA ALA A 298 -32.59 4.80 10.58
C ALA A 298 -31.15 5.29 10.80
N VAL A 299 -30.19 4.38 11.00
CA VAL A 299 -28.78 4.74 11.21
C VAL A 299 -28.20 5.34 9.93
N ARG A 300 -28.41 4.68 8.79
CA ARG A 300 -28.02 5.24 7.49
C ARG A 300 -28.64 6.61 7.24
N ARG A 301 -29.93 6.77 7.52
CA ARG A 301 -30.64 8.05 7.35
C ARG A 301 -30.13 9.12 8.32
N SER A 302 -29.82 8.77 9.56
CA SER A 302 -29.24 9.69 10.54
C SER A 302 -27.91 10.24 10.02
N LEU A 303 -27.00 9.37 9.57
CA LEU A 303 -25.71 9.78 9.00
C LEU A 303 -25.89 10.72 7.80
N GLN A 304 -26.83 10.38 6.90
CA GLN A 304 -27.15 11.21 5.72
C GLN A 304 -27.72 12.59 6.10
N VAL A 305 -28.60 12.64 7.09
CA VAL A 305 -29.19 13.90 7.59
C VAL A 305 -28.12 14.73 8.29
N THR A 306 -27.28 14.14 9.14
CA THR A 306 -26.17 14.85 9.79
C THR A 306 -25.22 15.45 8.77
N LEU A 307 -24.81 14.69 7.75
CA LEU A 307 -23.94 15.22 6.69
C LEU A 307 -24.65 16.24 5.79
N LEU A 308 -25.96 16.14 5.60
CA LEU A 308 -26.73 17.15 4.88
C LEU A 308 -26.76 18.47 5.67
N MET A 309 -27.03 18.42 6.98
CA MET A 309 -27.02 19.61 7.84
C MET A 309 -25.63 20.25 7.85
N LEU A 310 -24.57 19.45 7.92
CA LEU A 310 -23.20 19.96 7.83
C LEU A 310 -22.91 20.60 6.47
N ALA A 311 -23.37 19.99 5.37
CA ALA A 311 -23.20 20.56 4.03
C ALA A 311 -23.98 21.88 3.86
N ILE A 312 -25.20 21.99 4.41
CA ILE A 312 -25.97 23.24 4.42
C ILE A 312 -25.21 24.31 5.22
N LEU A 313 -24.71 23.97 6.40
CA LEU A 313 -23.92 24.89 7.22
C LEU A 313 -22.68 25.39 6.45
N VAL A 314 -21.96 24.49 5.78
CA VAL A 314 -20.80 24.84 4.93
C VAL A 314 -21.20 25.76 3.77
N ILE A 315 -22.34 25.53 3.12
CA ILE A 315 -22.82 26.39 2.02
C ILE A 315 -23.15 27.80 2.55
N VAL A 316 -23.89 27.88 3.65
CA VAL A 316 -24.29 29.15 4.27
C VAL A 316 -23.06 29.93 4.72
N GLU A 317 -22.16 29.29 5.46
CA GLU A 317 -20.89 29.90 5.89
C GLU A 317 -20.02 30.31 4.70
N GLY A 318 -19.96 29.50 3.64
CA GLY A 318 -19.15 29.83 2.48
C GLY A 318 -19.64 31.08 1.74
N TRP A 319 -20.95 31.34 1.68
CA TRP A 319 -21.49 32.53 1.01
C TRP A 319 -21.56 33.78 1.88
N TRP A 320 -21.93 33.64 3.16
CA TRP A 320 -22.18 34.78 4.06
C TRP A 320 -21.13 34.97 5.14
N GLY A 321 -20.32 33.95 5.44
CA GLY A 321 -19.23 34.04 6.40
C GLY A 321 -17.98 34.74 5.86
N PRO A 322 -16.91 34.83 6.68
CA PRO A 322 -15.64 35.43 6.31
C PRO A 322 -15.05 34.77 5.06
N GLN A 323 -14.56 35.58 4.12
CA GLN A 323 -13.98 35.08 2.85
C GLN A 323 -12.49 34.80 2.97
N PHE A 324 -12.13 34.13 4.07
CA PHE A 324 -10.77 33.69 4.35
C PHE A 324 -10.84 32.24 4.81
N GLY A 325 -10.18 31.34 4.07
CA GLY A 325 -10.34 29.89 4.22
C GLY A 325 -10.17 29.39 5.66
N PRO A 326 -9.09 29.74 6.37
CA PRO A 326 -8.82 29.28 7.74
C PRO A 326 -9.82 29.73 8.80
N MET A 327 -10.67 30.74 8.53
CA MET A 327 -11.70 31.22 9.47
C MET A 327 -13.12 30.76 9.10
N ASN A 328 -13.27 30.04 8.00
CA ASN A 328 -14.55 29.65 7.42
C ASN A 328 -14.68 28.12 7.39
N LEU A 329 -15.84 27.59 7.80
CA LEU A 329 -16.08 26.15 7.75
C LEU A 329 -15.99 25.56 6.33
N ALA A 330 -16.25 26.36 5.28
CA ALA A 330 -16.07 25.94 3.90
C ALA A 330 -14.60 25.79 3.50
N GLY A 331 -13.69 26.56 4.10
CA GLY A 331 -12.25 26.40 3.90
C GLY A 331 -11.66 25.23 4.70
N ILE A 332 -12.21 24.94 5.88
CA ILE A 332 -11.67 23.95 6.82
C ILE A 332 -12.28 22.56 6.62
N LEU A 333 -13.60 22.42 6.72
CA LEU A 333 -14.23 21.10 6.83
C LEU A 333 -14.04 20.22 5.57
N PRO A 334 -14.31 20.68 4.34
CA PRO A 334 -14.18 19.83 3.15
C PRO A 334 -12.73 19.51 2.79
N TRP A 335 -11.83 20.47 3.02
CA TRP A 335 -10.46 20.43 2.50
C TRP A 335 -9.45 19.87 3.50
N THR A 336 -9.68 20.05 4.81
CA THR A 336 -8.80 19.57 5.88
C THR A 336 -9.37 18.32 6.53
N HIS A 337 -10.55 18.42 7.15
CA HIS A 337 -11.10 17.34 7.99
C HIS A 337 -11.71 16.21 7.18
N TRP A 338 -12.55 16.54 6.21
CA TRP A 338 -13.28 15.57 5.42
C TRP A 338 -12.34 14.68 4.60
N ARG A 339 -11.31 15.25 3.96
CA ARG A 339 -10.34 14.49 3.17
C ARG A 339 -9.57 13.47 4.01
N GLY A 340 -9.01 13.88 5.15
CA GLY A 340 -8.30 12.98 6.07
C GLY A 340 -9.18 11.86 6.61
N LEU A 341 -10.36 12.22 7.15
CA LEU A 341 -11.33 11.24 7.64
C LEU A 341 -11.79 10.29 6.53
N THR A 342 -11.96 10.80 5.31
CA THR A 342 -12.39 10.01 4.15
C THR A 342 -11.39 8.93 3.82
N VAL A 343 -10.11 9.26 3.66
CA VAL A 343 -9.10 8.27 3.24
C VAL A 343 -8.83 7.24 4.34
N MET A 344 -8.85 7.66 5.61
CA MET A 344 -8.78 6.74 6.74
C MET A 344 -9.99 5.78 6.77
N GLY A 345 -11.21 6.29 6.62
CA GLY A 345 -12.39 5.44 6.62
C GLY A 345 -12.54 4.59 5.35
N LEU A 346 -11.95 4.99 4.21
CA LEU A 346 -11.84 4.13 3.02
C LEU A 346 -10.95 2.91 3.29
N LEU A 347 -9.85 3.07 4.02
CA LEU A 347 -9.01 1.94 4.43
C LEU A 347 -9.80 0.97 5.33
N ILE A 348 -10.42 1.48 6.40
CA ILE A 348 -11.00 0.65 7.48
C ILE A 348 -12.42 0.15 7.15
N ALA A 349 -13.26 1.01 6.57
CA ALA A 349 -14.70 0.80 6.45
C ALA A 349 -15.20 0.77 4.99
N GLY A 350 -14.32 0.71 4.01
CA GLY A 350 -14.67 0.68 2.59
C GLY A 350 -15.47 1.91 2.18
N ASN A 351 -16.53 1.75 1.40
CA ASN A 351 -17.32 2.87 0.87
C ASN A 351 -18.35 3.45 1.86
N LEU A 352 -18.06 3.47 3.16
CA LEU A 352 -18.96 3.99 4.21
C LEU A 352 -19.38 5.45 3.95
N PHE A 353 -18.48 6.30 3.45
CA PHE A 353 -18.84 7.68 3.10
C PHE A 353 -19.86 7.77 1.96
N CYS A 354 -19.84 6.84 1.02
CA CYS A 354 -20.86 6.74 -0.03
C CYS A 354 -22.22 6.30 0.55
N MET A 355 -22.23 5.50 1.62
CA MET A 355 -23.44 5.12 2.34
C MET A 355 -24.02 6.32 3.12
N ALA A 356 -23.17 7.11 3.76
CA ALA A 356 -23.53 8.30 4.51
C ALA A 356 -23.81 9.53 3.61
N CYS A 357 -23.46 9.48 2.33
CA CYS A 357 -23.49 10.63 1.42
C CYS A 357 -24.86 11.34 1.37
N PRO A 358 -24.92 12.68 1.63
CA PRO A 358 -26.17 13.44 1.67
C PRO A 358 -26.84 13.59 0.29
N PHE A 359 -26.07 13.46 -0.80
CA PHE A 359 -26.61 13.47 -2.17
C PHE A 359 -27.65 12.36 -2.39
N THR A 360 -27.50 11.22 -1.70
CA THR A 360 -28.46 10.11 -1.80
C THR A 360 -29.83 10.44 -1.21
N LEU A 361 -29.89 11.34 -0.22
CA LEU A 361 -31.13 11.84 0.38
C LEU A 361 -31.80 12.87 -0.54
N ALA A 362 -31.02 13.82 -1.06
CA ALA A 362 -31.51 14.86 -1.98
C ALA A 362 -32.16 14.25 -3.23
N ARG A 363 -31.53 13.26 -3.87
CA ARG A 363 -32.14 12.55 -5.00
C ARG A 363 -33.39 11.75 -4.65
N ASP A 364 -33.45 11.16 -3.44
CA ASP A 364 -34.57 10.34 -3.01
C ASP A 364 -35.81 11.21 -2.84
N LEU A 365 -35.61 12.41 -2.29
CA LEU A 365 -36.62 13.45 -2.20
C LEU A 365 -37.04 13.94 -3.59
N ALA A 366 -36.08 14.30 -4.45
CA ALA A 366 -36.37 14.77 -5.81
C ALA A 366 -37.16 13.75 -6.64
N ARG A 367 -36.84 12.45 -6.54
CA ARG A 367 -37.57 11.38 -7.22
C ARG A 367 -39.02 11.21 -6.75
N ARG A 368 -39.33 11.62 -5.52
CA ARG A 368 -40.69 11.61 -4.96
C ARG A 368 -41.48 12.82 -5.40
N LEU A 369 -40.84 13.99 -5.45
CA LEU A 369 -41.48 15.26 -5.81
C LEU A 369 -41.67 15.43 -7.33
N LEU A 370 -40.74 14.90 -8.14
CA LEU A 370 -40.72 15.06 -9.60
C LEU A 370 -40.83 13.68 -10.30
N PRO A 371 -42.05 13.17 -10.55
CA PRO A 371 -42.28 11.84 -11.09
C PRO A 371 -42.13 11.77 -12.62
N PHE A 372 -41.06 12.34 -13.18
CA PHE A 372 -40.80 12.28 -14.62
C PHE A 372 -40.49 10.85 -15.10
N ARG A 373 -40.80 10.55 -16.38
CA ARG A 373 -40.46 9.27 -17.01
C ARG A 373 -38.95 9.16 -17.22
N ARG A 374 -38.30 8.34 -16.40
CA ARG A 374 -36.84 8.17 -16.38
C ARG A 374 -36.33 7.35 -17.57
N ARG A 375 -35.25 7.84 -18.22
CA ARG A 375 -34.54 7.15 -19.31
C ARG A 375 -33.40 6.30 -18.78
N SER A 376 -32.97 5.28 -19.54
CA SER A 376 -31.76 4.53 -19.19
C SER A 376 -30.50 5.33 -19.53
N TRP A 377 -29.45 5.20 -18.73
CA TRP A 377 -28.16 5.84 -19.04
C TRP A 377 -27.61 5.36 -20.40
N PRO A 378 -27.22 6.29 -21.31
CA PRO A 378 -26.76 5.95 -22.66
C PRO A 378 -25.57 4.99 -22.63
N LYS A 379 -25.54 4.00 -23.55
CA LYS A 379 -24.50 2.96 -23.58
C LYS A 379 -23.09 3.55 -23.76
N TRP A 380 -22.95 4.55 -24.64
CA TRP A 380 -21.68 5.21 -24.94
C TRP A 380 -21.12 6.03 -23.77
N LEU A 381 -21.97 6.45 -22.82
CA LEU A 381 -21.57 7.17 -21.60
C LEU A 381 -21.32 6.25 -20.39
N ARG A 382 -21.34 4.92 -20.56
CA ARG A 382 -21.09 3.98 -19.45
C ARG A 382 -19.62 3.82 -19.11
N ALA A 383 -18.73 4.26 -20.00
CA ALA A 383 -17.29 4.31 -19.75
C ALA A 383 -16.95 5.39 -18.72
N LYS A 384 -15.79 5.27 -18.07
CA LYS A 384 -15.35 6.19 -17.02
C LYS A 384 -14.75 7.50 -17.53
N TRP A 385 -14.82 7.79 -18.83
CA TRP A 385 -14.24 8.99 -19.45
C TRP A 385 -14.76 10.30 -18.88
N ILE A 386 -16.06 10.43 -18.61
CA ILE A 386 -16.63 11.63 -17.96
C ILE A 386 -15.95 11.84 -16.60
N ALA A 387 -15.84 10.78 -15.81
CA ALA A 387 -15.26 10.89 -14.49
C ALA A 387 -13.76 11.19 -14.52
N ILE A 388 -13.02 10.64 -15.48
CA ILE A 388 -11.61 10.98 -15.71
C ILE A 388 -11.47 12.47 -15.99
N GLY A 389 -12.25 13.00 -16.94
CA GLY A 389 -12.22 14.41 -17.29
C GLY A 389 -12.59 15.31 -16.11
N LEU A 390 -13.65 14.97 -15.37
CA LEU A 390 -14.07 15.72 -14.18
C LEU A 390 -13.02 15.67 -13.06
N LEU A 391 -12.35 14.55 -12.84
CA LEU A 391 -11.29 14.43 -11.83
C LEU A 391 -10.04 15.21 -12.22
N ALA A 392 -9.60 15.12 -13.48
CA ALA A 392 -8.47 15.89 -13.97
C ALA A 392 -8.76 17.40 -13.91
N LEU A 393 -9.96 17.82 -14.33
CA LEU A 393 -10.43 19.19 -14.19
C LEU A 393 -10.49 19.63 -12.73
N PHE A 394 -10.95 18.76 -11.82
CA PHE A 394 -11.00 19.07 -10.40
C PHE A 394 -9.61 19.27 -9.79
N PHE A 395 -8.63 18.40 -10.09
CA PHE A 395 -7.27 18.56 -9.58
C PHE A 395 -6.62 19.85 -10.08
N TRP A 396 -6.79 20.17 -11.37
CA TRP A 396 -6.33 21.44 -11.93
C TRP A 396 -7.05 22.63 -11.29
N ALA A 397 -8.39 22.62 -11.25
CA ALA A 397 -9.19 23.74 -10.74
C ALA A 397 -8.94 24.00 -9.25
N TYR A 398 -8.69 22.94 -8.47
CA TYR A 398 -8.33 23.02 -7.06
C TYR A 398 -7.13 23.94 -6.82
N GLU A 399 -6.11 23.83 -7.67
CA GLU A 399 -4.92 24.67 -7.60
C GLU A 399 -5.12 26.01 -8.28
N ALA A 400 -5.60 25.98 -9.53
CA ALA A 400 -5.75 27.13 -10.41
C ALA A 400 -6.60 28.26 -9.81
N PHE A 401 -7.62 27.91 -9.02
CA PHE A 401 -8.53 28.86 -8.38
C PHE A 401 -8.41 28.88 -6.86
N SER A 402 -7.38 28.22 -6.30
CA SER A 402 -7.16 28.12 -4.85
C SER A 402 -8.45 27.80 -4.10
N LEU A 403 -9.19 26.77 -4.54
CA LEU A 403 -10.56 26.50 -4.05
C LEU A 403 -10.61 26.34 -2.52
N TRP A 404 -9.52 25.87 -1.93
CA TRP A 404 -9.33 25.70 -0.49
C TRP A 404 -9.33 27.03 0.29
N ASP A 405 -8.93 28.15 -0.33
CA ASP A 405 -8.93 29.48 0.28
C ASP A 405 -10.12 30.36 -0.18
N SER A 406 -10.99 29.83 -1.04
CA SER A 406 -12.18 30.55 -1.52
C SER A 406 -13.48 29.92 -1.00
N PRO A 407 -14.00 30.35 0.16
CA PRO A 407 -15.24 29.84 0.75
C PRO A 407 -16.45 29.94 -0.19
N LYS A 408 -16.62 31.08 -0.87
CA LYS A 408 -17.71 31.30 -1.85
C LYS A 408 -17.69 30.29 -2.99
N LEU A 409 -16.51 30.03 -3.58
CA LEU A 409 -16.38 29.04 -4.66
C LEU A 409 -16.62 27.63 -4.14
N THR A 410 -16.12 27.30 -2.95
CA THR A 410 -16.37 26.00 -2.31
C THR A 410 -17.87 25.77 -2.09
N ALA A 411 -18.59 26.74 -1.53
CA ALA A 411 -20.04 26.67 -1.37
C ALA A 411 -20.77 26.50 -2.71
N GLY A 412 -20.37 27.28 -3.73
CA GLY A 412 -20.90 27.16 -5.09
C GLY A 412 -20.73 25.77 -5.70
N ILE A 413 -19.56 25.15 -5.52
CA ILE A 413 -19.29 23.78 -6.00
C ILE A 413 -20.17 22.76 -5.28
N ILE A 414 -20.30 22.85 -3.95
CA ILE A 414 -21.13 21.93 -3.17
C ILE A 414 -22.60 22.06 -3.59
N ALA A 415 -23.12 23.28 -3.69
CA ALA A 415 -24.48 23.54 -4.17
C ALA A 415 -24.69 23.04 -5.61
N GLY A 416 -23.71 23.26 -6.49
CA GLY A 416 -23.71 22.76 -7.86
C GLY A 416 -23.78 21.23 -7.94
N TYR A 417 -23.07 20.50 -7.06
CA TYR A 417 -23.20 19.04 -6.97
C TYR A 417 -24.58 18.58 -6.53
N PHE A 418 -25.21 19.25 -5.55
CA PHE A 418 -26.60 18.93 -5.16
C PHE A 418 -27.56 19.13 -6.33
N LEU A 419 -27.44 20.24 -7.06
CA LEU A 419 -28.24 20.52 -8.25
C LEU A 419 -28.03 19.44 -9.33
N LEU A 420 -26.77 19.09 -9.62
CA LEU A 420 -26.42 18.11 -10.64
C LEU A 420 -26.94 16.71 -10.31
N VAL A 421 -26.86 16.30 -9.04
CA VAL A 421 -27.42 15.04 -8.54
C VAL A 421 -28.92 14.99 -8.80
N VAL A 422 -29.64 16.06 -8.43
CA VAL A 422 -31.09 16.16 -8.63
C VAL A 422 -31.42 16.08 -10.11
N LEU A 423 -30.75 16.86 -10.96
CA LEU A 423 -30.99 16.90 -12.39
C LEU A 423 -30.78 15.53 -13.04
N ILE A 424 -29.68 14.84 -12.74
CA ILE A 424 -29.36 13.55 -13.34
C ILE A 424 -30.31 12.45 -12.84
N ASP A 425 -30.53 12.33 -11.53
CA ASP A 425 -31.31 11.22 -10.98
C ASP A 425 -32.83 11.41 -11.10
N VAL A 426 -33.28 12.60 -11.52
CA VAL A 426 -34.65 12.85 -11.98
C VAL A 426 -34.84 12.40 -13.44
N LEU A 427 -33.85 12.61 -14.31
CA LEU A 427 -33.93 12.26 -15.74
C LEU A 427 -33.60 10.79 -16.02
N PHE A 428 -32.72 10.17 -15.24
CA PHE A 428 -32.19 8.83 -15.49
C PHE A 428 -32.60 7.79 -14.44
N LYS A 429 -32.71 6.52 -14.86
CA LYS A 429 -33.06 5.38 -14.01
C LYS A 429 -31.91 5.02 -13.07
N ASN A 430 -32.27 4.52 -11.89
CA ASN A 430 -31.36 4.01 -10.85
C ASN A 430 -30.31 5.04 -10.40
N ALA A 431 -29.22 4.61 -9.77
CA ALA A 431 -28.18 5.50 -9.24
C ALA A 431 -27.17 5.96 -10.30
N ALA A 432 -27.65 6.62 -11.35
CA ALA A 432 -26.83 6.98 -12.51
C ALA A 432 -25.73 7.99 -12.15
N PHE A 433 -26.05 9.04 -11.38
CA PHE A 433 -25.06 10.02 -10.93
C PHE A 433 -23.92 9.35 -10.16
N CYS A 434 -24.24 8.57 -9.13
CA CYS A 434 -23.25 7.91 -8.28
C CYS A 434 -22.35 6.96 -9.08
N LYS A 435 -22.89 6.26 -10.09
CA LYS A 435 -22.15 5.25 -10.85
C LYS A 435 -21.26 5.83 -11.94
N TYR A 436 -21.73 6.85 -12.66
CA TYR A 436 -21.10 7.31 -13.91
C TYR A 436 -20.55 8.74 -13.86
N VAL A 437 -21.06 9.60 -12.99
CA VAL A 437 -20.75 11.05 -13.04
C VAL A 437 -20.00 11.53 -11.82
N CYS A 438 -20.35 11.07 -10.61
CA CYS A 438 -19.78 11.56 -9.36
C CYS A 438 -18.26 11.36 -9.30
N PRO A 439 -17.44 12.42 -9.34
CA PRO A 439 -15.98 12.30 -9.31
C PRO A 439 -15.50 11.85 -7.93
N ILE A 440 -16.11 12.36 -6.85
CA ILE A 440 -15.86 11.93 -5.46
C ILE A 440 -16.16 10.42 -5.31
N GLY A 441 -17.25 9.96 -5.92
CA GLY A 441 -17.62 8.55 -5.94
C GLY A 441 -16.57 7.70 -6.66
N GLN A 442 -16.05 8.14 -7.81
CA GLN A 442 -14.98 7.42 -8.51
C GLN A 442 -13.67 7.38 -7.71
N PHE A 443 -13.31 8.48 -7.06
CA PHE A 443 -12.20 8.53 -6.12
C PHE A 443 -12.39 7.46 -5.03
N HIS A 444 -13.53 7.45 -4.33
CA HIS A 444 -13.83 6.44 -3.31
C HIS A 444 -13.82 5.00 -3.84
N PHE A 445 -14.42 4.74 -5.01
CA PHE A 445 -14.48 3.39 -5.58
C PHE A 445 -13.10 2.83 -5.88
N VAL A 446 -12.19 3.63 -6.45
CA VAL A 446 -10.83 3.20 -6.73
C VAL A 446 -10.04 3.05 -5.44
N GLN A 447 -10.10 4.01 -4.51
CA GLN A 447 -9.32 3.93 -3.28
C GLN A 447 -9.78 2.81 -2.33
N SER A 448 -11.09 2.55 -2.26
CA SER A 448 -11.67 1.46 -1.45
C SER A 448 -11.31 0.05 -1.97
N LEU A 449 -10.65 -0.08 -3.11
CA LEU A 449 -10.05 -1.34 -3.55
C LEU A 449 -8.98 -1.86 -2.58
N ASN A 450 -8.32 -0.96 -1.84
CA ASN A 450 -7.36 -1.31 -0.80
C ASN A 450 -8.04 -1.71 0.53
N SER A 451 -9.36 -1.57 0.63
CA SER A 451 -10.09 -1.89 1.85
C SER A 451 -10.36 -3.39 1.98
N PRO A 452 -10.13 -3.99 3.16
CA PRO A 452 -10.44 -5.39 3.40
C PRO A 452 -11.96 -5.63 3.55
N LEU A 453 -12.75 -4.60 3.86
CA LEU A 453 -14.17 -4.72 4.11
C LEU A 453 -14.95 -4.62 2.79
N GLN A 454 -15.80 -5.62 2.50
CA GLN A 454 -16.55 -5.68 1.24
C GLN A 454 -17.95 -6.25 1.42
N VAL A 455 -18.93 -5.75 0.64
CA VAL A 455 -20.24 -6.40 0.53
C VAL A 455 -20.11 -7.62 -0.39
N GLN A 456 -20.32 -8.82 0.14
CA GLN A 456 -20.14 -10.08 -0.59
C GLN A 456 -21.13 -11.15 -0.15
N VAL A 457 -21.32 -12.16 -0.99
CA VAL A 457 -22.11 -13.35 -0.70
C VAL A 457 -21.38 -14.24 0.32
N ARG A 458 -22.10 -14.74 1.34
CA ARG A 458 -21.56 -15.64 2.36
C ARG A 458 -21.32 -17.04 1.79
N GLU A 459 -22.33 -17.60 1.14
CA GLU A 459 -22.28 -18.93 0.56
C GLU A 459 -22.74 -18.94 -0.92
N PRO A 460 -21.85 -19.22 -1.89
CA PRO A 460 -22.22 -19.22 -3.30
C PRO A 460 -23.34 -20.21 -3.66
N SER A 461 -23.41 -21.36 -2.99
CA SER A 461 -24.43 -22.40 -3.18
C SER A 461 -25.86 -21.91 -2.91
N ALA A 462 -26.04 -21.10 -1.86
CA ALA A 462 -27.34 -20.52 -1.50
C ALA A 462 -27.84 -19.54 -2.58
N CYS A 463 -26.92 -18.86 -3.28
CA CYS A 463 -27.25 -18.04 -4.44
C CYS A 463 -27.64 -18.86 -5.68
N ALA A 464 -27.04 -20.04 -5.89
CA ALA A 464 -27.36 -20.90 -7.03
C ALA A 464 -28.82 -21.39 -7.01
N SER A 465 -29.38 -21.59 -5.81
CA SER A 465 -30.78 -21.99 -5.62
C SER A 465 -31.75 -20.80 -5.47
N CYS A 466 -31.31 -19.55 -5.70
CA CYS A 466 -32.17 -18.37 -5.58
C CYS A 466 -32.81 -18.02 -6.94
N ARG A 467 -34.15 -18.01 -7.00
CA ARG A 467 -34.92 -17.69 -8.23
C ARG A 467 -35.56 -16.30 -8.24
N THR A 468 -35.65 -15.62 -7.09
CA THR A 468 -36.33 -14.31 -6.97
C THR A 468 -35.43 -13.14 -7.37
N TYR A 469 -34.12 -13.26 -7.11
CA TYR A 469 -33.10 -12.23 -7.40
C TYR A 469 -33.41 -10.84 -6.80
N GLU A 470 -34.05 -10.80 -5.64
CA GLU A 470 -34.44 -9.55 -4.94
C GLU A 470 -33.23 -8.69 -4.54
N CYS A 471 -32.04 -9.29 -4.37
CA CYS A 471 -30.81 -8.53 -4.10
C CYS A 471 -30.47 -7.49 -5.19
N ILE A 472 -30.95 -7.67 -6.43
CA ILE A 472 -30.83 -6.70 -7.52
C ILE A 472 -32.18 -6.06 -7.89
N ARG A 473 -33.29 -6.81 -7.87
CA ARG A 473 -34.62 -6.30 -8.25
C ARG A 473 -35.31 -5.48 -7.16
N GLY A 474 -35.06 -5.81 -5.90
CA GLY A 474 -35.86 -5.41 -4.74
C GLY A 474 -37.10 -6.30 -4.58
N ASP A 475 -37.74 -6.19 -3.42
CA ASP A 475 -38.96 -6.95 -3.10
C ASP A 475 -40.17 -6.31 -3.79
N ASN A 476 -41.03 -7.14 -4.38
CA ASN A 476 -42.33 -6.69 -4.88
C ASN A 476 -43.30 -6.49 -3.71
N ALA A 477 -44.09 -5.41 -3.76
CA ALA A 477 -45.02 -5.02 -2.70
C ALA A 477 -46.17 -6.03 -2.46
N MET A 478 -46.31 -7.06 -3.32
CA MET A 478 -47.43 -7.99 -3.31
C MET A 478 -47.20 -9.24 -2.45
N GLU A 479 -45.94 -9.59 -2.13
CA GLU A 479 -45.58 -10.81 -1.35
C GLU A 479 -44.86 -10.51 -0.02
N SER A 480 -44.30 -9.30 0.17
CA SER A 480 -43.51 -8.96 1.37
C SER A 480 -44.17 -7.81 2.16
N LYS A 481 -44.36 -8.01 3.48
CA LYS A 481 -44.84 -6.98 4.43
C LYS A 481 -43.93 -5.73 4.48
N ARG A 482 -42.73 -5.75 3.86
CA ARG A 482 -41.79 -4.61 3.82
C ARG A 482 -41.18 -4.45 2.42
N LYS A 483 -41.36 -3.28 1.80
CA LYS A 483 -40.75 -2.94 0.51
C LYS A 483 -39.25 -2.64 0.66
N HIS A 484 -38.38 -3.56 0.23
CA HIS A 484 -36.93 -3.35 0.15
C HIS A 484 -36.49 -3.00 -1.27
N ARG A 485 -35.51 -2.09 -1.39
CA ARG A 485 -34.91 -1.74 -2.68
C ARG A 485 -33.84 -2.77 -3.02
N GLY A 486 -33.69 -3.08 -4.31
CA GLY A 486 -32.53 -3.84 -4.79
C GLY A 486 -31.30 -2.96 -4.98
N CYS A 487 -30.22 -3.53 -5.51
CA CYS A 487 -29.02 -2.78 -5.85
C CYS A 487 -29.24 -1.82 -7.05
N GLU A 488 -29.45 -0.52 -6.78
CA GLU A 488 -29.59 0.51 -7.82
C GLU A 488 -28.33 0.70 -8.70
N LEU A 489 -27.19 0.17 -8.29
CA LEU A 489 -25.95 0.20 -9.08
C LEU A 489 -25.85 -0.97 -10.05
N LEU A 490 -26.85 -1.85 -10.05
CA LEU A 490 -26.94 -3.06 -10.88
C LEU A 490 -25.75 -4.02 -10.65
N LEU A 491 -25.30 -4.11 -9.38
CA LEU A 491 -24.28 -5.06 -8.96
C LEU A 491 -24.96 -6.36 -8.52
N PHE A 492 -24.87 -7.36 -9.39
CA PHE A 492 -25.40 -8.69 -9.13
C PHE A 492 -24.50 -9.42 -8.14
N GLN A 493 -25.00 -9.59 -6.90
CA GLN A 493 -24.21 -10.06 -5.75
C GLN A 493 -23.44 -11.37 -5.98
N PRO A 494 -24.00 -12.41 -6.63
CA PRO A 494 -23.26 -13.66 -6.88
C PRO A 494 -21.99 -13.49 -7.72
N HIS A 495 -21.90 -12.43 -8.53
CA HIS A 495 -20.73 -12.11 -9.35
C HIS A 495 -20.07 -10.79 -8.91
N LYS A 496 -20.46 -10.23 -7.76
CA LYS A 496 -19.88 -8.99 -7.24
C LYS A 496 -18.63 -9.35 -6.44
N HIS A 497 -17.52 -8.74 -6.84
CA HIS A 497 -16.23 -8.83 -6.15
C HIS A 497 -15.61 -7.45 -6.04
N GLY A 498 -14.93 -7.15 -4.93
CA GLY A 498 -14.32 -5.85 -4.70
C GLY A 498 -15.32 -4.73 -4.38
N ASN A 499 -14.78 -3.53 -4.17
CA ASN A 499 -15.55 -2.34 -3.81
C ASN A 499 -15.88 -1.41 -4.98
N MET A 500 -15.36 -1.69 -6.19
CA MET A 500 -15.66 -0.89 -7.38
C MET A 500 -17.16 -0.77 -7.63
N ASP A 501 -17.58 0.47 -7.90
CA ASP A 501 -18.98 0.90 -8.11
C ASP A 501 -19.94 0.66 -6.92
N CYS A 502 -19.51 0.08 -5.79
CA CYS A 502 -20.39 -0.25 -4.68
C CYS A 502 -20.48 0.89 -3.66
N THR A 503 -21.65 1.49 -3.45
CA THR A 503 -21.85 2.60 -2.49
C THR A 503 -22.09 2.16 -1.05
N PHE A 504 -21.98 0.86 -0.73
CA PHE A 504 -22.22 0.33 0.63
C PHE A 504 -23.59 0.67 1.22
N CYS A 505 -24.62 0.91 0.38
CA CYS A 505 -25.95 1.24 0.89
C CYS A 505 -26.60 0.07 1.68
N LEU A 506 -26.15 -1.17 1.49
CA LEU A 506 -26.72 -2.39 2.11
C LEU A 506 -28.18 -2.71 1.71
N ASP A 507 -28.74 -2.05 0.68
CA ASP A 507 -30.09 -2.37 0.19
C ASP A 507 -30.18 -3.83 -0.28
N CYS A 508 -29.14 -4.33 -0.95
CA CYS A 508 -29.03 -5.73 -1.38
C CYS A 508 -28.93 -6.75 -0.22
N VAL A 509 -28.45 -6.33 0.96
CA VAL A 509 -28.44 -7.16 2.18
C VAL A 509 -29.86 -7.27 2.72
N GLN A 510 -30.57 -6.16 2.79
CA GLN A 510 -31.94 -6.12 3.30
C GLN A 510 -32.94 -6.82 2.38
N ALA A 511 -32.71 -6.77 1.07
CA ALA A 511 -33.54 -7.43 0.05
C ALA A 511 -33.12 -8.88 -0.22
N CYS A 512 -32.21 -9.50 0.56
CA CYS A 512 -31.82 -10.88 0.32
C CYS A 512 -32.77 -11.84 1.07
N PRO A 513 -33.58 -12.68 0.36
CA PRO A 513 -34.55 -13.56 1.02
C PRO A 513 -33.90 -14.69 1.81
N LYS A 514 -32.63 -15.00 1.52
CA LYS A 514 -31.86 -16.06 2.16
C LYS A 514 -30.88 -15.56 3.22
N ASP A 515 -30.88 -14.26 3.54
CA ASP A 515 -29.86 -13.60 4.37
C ASP A 515 -28.45 -14.11 4.02
N ASN A 516 -28.08 -14.02 2.74
CA ASN A 516 -26.83 -14.58 2.21
C ASN A 516 -25.84 -13.51 1.73
N VAL A 517 -26.13 -12.23 1.95
CA VAL A 517 -25.24 -11.12 1.62
C VAL A 517 -24.76 -10.50 2.94
N GLY A 518 -23.45 -10.43 3.13
CA GLY A 518 -22.79 -9.95 4.33
C GLY A 518 -21.82 -8.80 4.05
N LEU A 519 -21.26 -8.25 5.13
CA LEU A 519 -20.12 -7.33 5.05
C LEU A 519 -18.88 -8.08 5.53
N ILE A 520 -18.18 -8.68 4.57
CA ILE A 520 -17.18 -9.72 4.79
C ILE A 520 -15.78 -9.10 4.72
N VAL A 521 -14.92 -9.49 5.67
CA VAL A 521 -13.50 -9.16 5.64
C VAL A 521 -12.79 -10.11 4.67
N SER A 522 -12.17 -9.53 3.66
CA SER A 522 -11.48 -10.20 2.58
C SER A 522 -10.11 -9.57 2.35
N SER A 523 -9.19 -10.30 1.70
CA SER A 523 -7.90 -9.72 1.34
C SER A 523 -8.07 -8.77 0.14
N PRO A 524 -7.78 -7.46 0.27
CA PRO A 524 -7.96 -6.49 -0.80
C PRO A 524 -7.06 -6.80 -2.01
N TRP A 525 -5.85 -7.28 -1.75
CA TRP A 525 -4.84 -7.57 -2.77
C TRP A 525 -5.21 -8.72 -3.69
N LYS A 526 -5.91 -9.74 -3.17
CA LYS A 526 -6.36 -10.89 -3.97
C LYS A 526 -7.30 -10.44 -5.10
N GLU A 527 -8.17 -9.48 -4.82
CA GLU A 527 -9.09 -8.90 -5.80
C GLU A 527 -8.37 -8.07 -6.86
N LEU A 528 -7.24 -7.44 -6.50
CA LEU A 528 -6.42 -6.69 -7.44
C LEU A 528 -5.54 -7.58 -8.32
N ILE A 529 -5.23 -8.80 -7.90
CA ILE A 529 -4.45 -9.77 -8.68
C ILE A 529 -5.33 -10.54 -9.65
N LEU A 530 -6.51 -10.99 -9.22
CA LEU A 530 -7.37 -11.84 -10.06
C LEU A 530 -8.01 -11.05 -11.21
N ASP A 531 -8.07 -11.64 -12.40
CA ASP A 531 -8.81 -11.09 -13.55
C ASP A 531 -10.15 -11.81 -13.80
N SER A 532 -10.90 -12.04 -12.71
CA SER A 532 -12.23 -12.65 -12.78
C SER A 532 -13.25 -11.68 -13.40
N ARG A 533 -14.31 -12.23 -14.00
CA ARG A 533 -15.42 -11.43 -14.53
C ARG A 533 -16.29 -10.94 -13.37
N ARG A 534 -16.38 -9.62 -13.20
CA ARG A 534 -17.14 -8.97 -12.12
C ARG A 534 -18.45 -8.38 -12.64
N SER A 535 -19.46 -8.37 -11.78
CA SER A 535 -20.73 -7.69 -12.07
C SER A 535 -20.52 -6.18 -12.22
N GLY A 536 -21.15 -5.57 -13.23
CA GLY A 536 -21.04 -4.13 -13.52
C GLY A 536 -19.73 -3.70 -14.19
N VAL A 537 -18.59 -4.29 -13.80
CA VAL A 537 -17.26 -3.89 -14.26
C VAL A 537 -16.72 -4.77 -15.40
N GLY A 538 -16.98 -6.08 -15.38
CA GLY A 538 -16.36 -7.05 -16.29
C GLY A 538 -14.99 -7.51 -15.80
N LYS A 539 -14.07 -7.80 -16.73
CA LYS A 539 -12.66 -8.09 -16.44
C LYS A 539 -11.87 -6.78 -16.43
N TYR A 540 -10.87 -6.66 -15.54
CA TYR A 540 -10.05 -5.44 -15.49
C TYR A 540 -9.16 -5.33 -16.73
N SER A 541 -8.64 -6.46 -17.25
CA SER A 541 -7.85 -6.51 -18.48
C SER A 541 -8.54 -5.92 -19.72
N CYS A 542 -9.88 -5.89 -19.74
CA CYS A 542 -10.67 -5.36 -20.86
C CYS A 542 -11.16 -3.91 -20.64
N ARG A 543 -10.85 -3.30 -19.49
CA ARG A 543 -11.40 -1.99 -19.08
C ARG A 543 -10.33 -0.91 -19.11
N PHE A 544 -9.96 -0.52 -20.33
CA PHE A 544 -8.97 0.55 -20.57
C PHE A 544 -9.36 1.88 -19.91
N ASP A 545 -10.66 2.23 -19.92
CA ASP A 545 -11.19 3.41 -19.26
C ASP A 545 -10.94 3.39 -17.74
N LEU A 546 -11.07 2.24 -17.08
CA LEU A 546 -10.78 2.13 -15.65
C LEU A 546 -9.28 2.19 -15.37
N ALA A 547 -8.46 1.59 -16.23
CA ALA A 547 -7.02 1.64 -16.11
C ALA A 547 -6.49 3.08 -16.20
N VAL A 548 -7.00 3.88 -17.14
CA VAL A 548 -6.68 5.32 -17.23
C VAL A 548 -7.14 6.08 -15.99
N LEU A 549 -8.34 5.79 -15.48
CA LEU A 549 -8.84 6.41 -14.24
C LEU A 549 -7.90 6.13 -13.05
N ILE A 550 -7.42 4.89 -12.91
CA ILE A 550 -6.46 4.52 -11.86
C ILE A 550 -5.16 5.32 -12.02
N VAL A 551 -4.61 5.38 -13.24
CA VAL A 551 -3.39 6.13 -13.51
C VAL A 551 -3.55 7.62 -13.16
N VAL A 552 -4.64 8.27 -13.60
CA VAL A 552 -4.90 9.69 -13.30
C VAL A 552 -5.04 9.92 -11.79
N LEU A 553 -5.71 9.01 -11.07
CA LEU A 553 -5.86 9.13 -9.61
C LEU A 553 -4.55 8.89 -8.84
N THR A 554 -3.72 7.96 -9.32
CA THR A 554 -2.42 7.67 -8.72
C THR A 554 -1.46 8.84 -8.95
N PHE A 555 -1.28 9.31 -10.19
CA PHE A 555 -0.44 10.47 -10.48
C PHE A 555 -0.99 11.76 -9.87
N GLY A 556 -2.32 11.90 -9.79
CA GLY A 556 -2.96 13.00 -9.09
C GLY A 556 -2.62 13.06 -7.60
N ALA A 557 -2.35 11.93 -6.95
CA ALA A 557 -1.88 11.90 -5.55
C ALA A 557 -0.55 12.62 -5.40
N PHE A 558 0.41 12.27 -6.26
CA PHE A 558 1.76 12.84 -6.26
C PHE A 558 1.73 14.30 -6.71
N ALA A 559 0.99 14.63 -7.78
CA ALA A 559 0.85 16.01 -8.25
C ALA A 559 0.23 16.91 -7.18
N ASN A 560 -0.78 16.41 -6.46
CA ASN A 560 -1.43 17.18 -5.40
C ASN A 560 -0.49 17.44 -4.23
N ALA A 561 0.28 16.45 -3.79
CA ALA A 561 1.23 16.62 -2.70
C ALA A 561 2.43 17.50 -3.10
N MET A 562 3.00 17.27 -4.29
CA MET A 562 4.12 18.08 -4.81
C MET A 562 3.70 19.55 -5.04
N GLY A 563 2.46 19.82 -5.45
CA GLY A 563 1.94 21.18 -5.56
C GLY A 563 1.84 21.94 -4.22
N MET A 564 2.15 21.30 -3.10
CA MET A 564 2.17 21.92 -1.77
C MET A 564 3.56 22.00 -1.15
N VAL A 565 4.62 21.54 -1.83
CA VAL A 565 5.97 21.63 -1.27
C VAL A 565 6.69 22.89 -1.72
N THR A 566 7.43 23.49 -0.79
CA THR A 566 8.11 24.77 -0.97
C THR A 566 9.00 24.83 -2.23
N PRO A 567 9.84 23.81 -2.53
CA PRO A 567 10.68 23.84 -3.73
C PRO A 567 9.88 23.92 -5.04
N VAL A 568 8.72 23.26 -5.11
CA VAL A 568 7.86 23.28 -6.30
C VAL A 568 7.19 24.64 -6.43
N ILE A 569 6.65 25.19 -5.34
CA ILE A 569 6.05 26.53 -5.33
C ILE A 569 7.07 27.61 -5.72
N GLN A 570 8.30 27.52 -5.21
CA GLN A 570 9.39 28.43 -5.60
C GLN A 570 9.74 28.30 -7.08
N TRP A 571 9.82 27.08 -7.60
CA TRP A 571 10.04 26.83 -9.01
C TRP A 571 8.92 27.43 -9.88
N GLU A 572 7.65 27.24 -9.51
CA GLU A 572 6.51 27.81 -10.24
C GLU A 572 6.58 29.35 -10.27
N ASN A 573 6.90 29.99 -9.13
CA ASN A 573 7.07 31.43 -9.04
C ASN A 573 8.27 31.95 -9.86
N ALA A 574 9.37 31.20 -9.89
CA ALA A 574 10.53 31.51 -10.73
C ALA A 574 10.21 31.41 -12.23
N MET A 575 9.46 30.38 -12.64
CA MET A 575 9.00 30.21 -14.03
C MET A 575 8.02 31.32 -14.44
N LYS A 576 7.09 31.70 -13.56
CA LYS A 576 6.19 32.84 -13.79
C LYS A 576 6.97 34.12 -14.07
N THR A 577 7.98 34.40 -13.23
CA THR A 577 8.79 35.63 -13.32
C THR A 577 9.67 35.64 -14.57
N SER A 578 10.36 34.52 -14.85
CA SER A 578 11.25 34.41 -16.01
C SER A 578 10.52 34.47 -17.35
N TRP A 579 9.28 33.97 -17.44
CA TRP A 579 8.50 33.99 -18.67
C TRP A 579 7.59 35.24 -18.79
N GLY A 580 7.62 36.14 -17.80
CA GLY A 580 6.88 37.40 -17.83
C GLY A 580 5.36 37.26 -17.71
N PHE A 581 4.85 36.17 -17.12
CA PHE A 581 3.39 35.99 -16.96
C PHE A 581 2.84 36.81 -15.78
N SER A 582 1.73 37.51 -16.01
CA SER A 582 1.03 38.28 -14.97
C SER A 582 0.33 37.40 -13.93
N SER A 583 -0.14 36.21 -14.34
CA SER A 583 -0.81 35.23 -13.48
C SER A 583 0.00 33.93 -13.39
N ILE A 584 -0.15 33.20 -12.28
CA ILE A 584 0.49 31.88 -12.08
C ILE A 584 -0.23 30.77 -12.87
N LEU A 585 -1.44 31.06 -13.36
CA LEU A 585 -2.34 30.10 -14.01
C LEU A 585 -1.72 29.32 -15.18
N PRO A 586 -0.95 29.94 -16.13
CA PRO A 586 -0.33 29.20 -17.21
C PRO A 586 0.70 28.17 -16.72
N ILE A 587 1.45 28.51 -15.67
CA ILE A 587 2.47 27.64 -15.06
C ILE A 587 1.81 26.47 -14.35
N VAL A 588 0.80 26.73 -13.50
CA VAL A 588 0.01 25.68 -12.82
C VAL A 588 -0.67 24.77 -13.85
N THR A 589 -1.21 25.34 -14.92
CA THR A 589 -1.84 24.56 -16.00
C THR A 589 -0.83 23.66 -16.69
N ALA A 590 0.36 24.18 -17.02
CA ALA A 590 1.44 23.39 -17.59
C ALA A 590 1.90 22.27 -16.64
N PHE A 591 2.04 22.56 -15.35
CA PHE A 591 2.38 21.59 -14.32
C PHE A 591 1.37 20.43 -14.26
N TYR A 592 0.07 20.72 -14.19
CA TYR A 592 -0.95 19.66 -14.13
C TYR A 592 -1.13 18.91 -15.45
N ILE A 593 -0.95 19.56 -16.62
CA ILE A 593 -0.89 18.85 -17.91
C ILE A 593 0.30 17.90 -17.93
N LEU A 594 1.47 18.36 -17.48
CA LEU A 594 2.66 17.52 -17.38
C LEU A 594 2.42 16.34 -16.44
N ALA A 595 1.92 16.58 -15.23
CA ALA A 595 1.78 15.59 -14.19
C ALA A 595 0.62 14.59 -14.40
N LEU A 596 -0.51 15.02 -14.97
CA LEU A 596 -1.71 14.18 -15.14
C LEU A 596 -1.86 13.59 -16.54
N LEU A 597 -1.18 14.13 -17.55
CA LEU A 597 -1.31 13.68 -18.93
C LEU A 597 0.03 13.22 -19.51
N VAL A 598 1.02 14.11 -19.60
CA VAL A 598 2.26 13.83 -20.35
C VAL A 598 3.12 12.78 -19.65
N LEU A 599 3.47 13.00 -18.37
CA LEU A 599 4.32 12.10 -17.59
C LEU A 599 3.69 10.70 -17.46
N PRO A 600 2.40 10.53 -17.07
CA PRO A 600 1.79 9.21 -17.00
C PRO A 600 1.78 8.49 -18.34
N ILE A 601 1.49 9.19 -19.45
CA ILE A 601 1.50 8.58 -20.79
C ILE A 601 2.91 8.07 -21.11
N ILE A 602 3.95 8.88 -20.90
CA ILE A 602 5.33 8.50 -21.20
C ILE A 602 5.75 7.29 -20.36
N THR A 603 5.62 7.38 -19.04
CA THR A 603 6.13 6.35 -18.13
C THR A 603 5.37 5.04 -18.26
N THR A 604 4.04 5.08 -18.41
CA THR A 604 3.26 3.85 -18.56
C THR A 604 3.38 3.25 -19.96
N SER A 605 3.53 4.06 -21.02
CA SER A 605 3.79 3.55 -22.36
C SER A 605 5.17 2.90 -22.45
N LEU A 606 6.18 3.50 -21.81
CA LEU A 606 7.51 2.90 -21.68
C LEU A 606 7.46 1.58 -20.90
N ALA A 607 6.73 1.53 -19.78
CA ALA A 607 6.54 0.30 -19.01
C ALA A 607 5.87 -0.79 -19.83
N VAL A 608 4.80 -0.47 -20.59
CA VAL A 608 4.14 -1.42 -21.50
C VAL A 608 5.09 -1.91 -22.59
N TRP A 609 5.82 -1.01 -23.23
CA TRP A 609 6.78 -1.35 -24.29
C TRP A 609 7.89 -2.27 -23.78
N LEU A 610 8.46 -1.97 -22.61
CA LEU A 610 9.45 -2.82 -21.96
C LEU A 610 8.85 -4.17 -21.54
N SER A 611 7.63 -4.21 -20.99
CA SER A 611 6.99 -5.48 -20.60
C SER A 611 6.70 -6.37 -21.81
N LEU A 612 6.32 -5.79 -22.95
CA LEU A 612 6.16 -6.50 -24.22
C LEU A 612 7.47 -7.15 -24.67
N ARG A 613 8.59 -6.41 -24.58
CA ARG A 613 9.91 -6.85 -25.04
C ARG A 613 10.57 -7.85 -24.07
N LEU A 614 10.69 -7.48 -22.80
CA LEU A 614 11.38 -8.27 -21.77
C LEU A 614 10.53 -9.46 -21.30
N GLY A 615 9.21 -9.32 -21.31
CA GLY A 615 8.26 -10.36 -20.91
C GLY A 615 7.89 -11.35 -22.02
N GLU A 616 8.25 -11.05 -23.28
CA GLU A 616 7.85 -11.80 -24.48
C GLU A 616 6.33 -12.00 -24.56
N LEU A 617 5.57 -10.95 -24.21
CA LEU A 617 4.11 -10.97 -24.15
C LEU A 617 3.51 -10.87 -25.56
N GLN A 618 2.44 -11.64 -25.82
CA GLN A 618 1.74 -11.64 -27.12
C GLN A 618 0.42 -10.84 -27.10
N GLU A 619 0.02 -10.36 -25.94
CA GLU A 619 -1.19 -9.59 -25.74
C GLU A 619 -1.07 -8.17 -26.32
N GLY A 620 -2.20 -7.56 -26.69
CA GLY A 620 -2.22 -6.17 -27.14
C GLY A 620 -1.84 -5.18 -26.03
N TRP A 621 -1.21 -4.06 -26.41
CA TRP A 621 -0.74 -3.03 -25.46
C TRP A 621 -1.82 -2.54 -24.48
N LYS A 622 -3.08 -2.37 -24.95
CA LYS A 622 -4.21 -1.95 -24.10
C LYS A 622 -4.51 -2.97 -22.99
N GLN A 623 -4.38 -4.26 -23.29
CA GLN A 623 -4.64 -5.33 -22.34
C GLN A 623 -3.53 -5.37 -21.29
N ILE A 624 -2.26 -5.24 -21.70
CA ILE A 624 -1.11 -5.18 -20.78
C ILE A 624 -1.22 -3.95 -19.87
N PHE A 625 -1.46 -2.77 -20.45
CA PHE A 625 -1.71 -1.55 -19.70
C PHE A 625 -2.84 -1.74 -18.69
N SER A 626 -3.99 -2.29 -19.11
CA SER A 626 -5.15 -2.45 -18.23
C SER A 626 -4.94 -3.49 -17.13
N GLN A 627 -4.11 -4.52 -17.36
CA GLN A 627 -3.78 -5.51 -16.34
C GLN A 627 -2.86 -4.95 -15.27
N PHE A 628 -1.83 -4.21 -15.66
CA PHE A 628 -0.83 -3.71 -14.74
C PHE A 628 -1.17 -2.34 -14.12
N ALA A 629 -1.99 -1.49 -14.75
CA ALA A 629 -2.40 -0.22 -14.14
C ALA A 629 -3.02 -0.41 -12.74
N VAL A 630 -3.69 -1.55 -12.51
CA VAL A 630 -4.29 -1.91 -11.22
C VAL A 630 -3.24 -2.08 -10.10
N SER A 631 -1.97 -2.37 -10.42
CA SER A 631 -0.89 -2.43 -9.42
C SER A 631 -0.42 -1.06 -8.93
N LEU A 632 -0.87 0.03 -9.57
CA LEU A 632 -0.60 1.40 -9.12
C LEU A 632 -1.58 1.88 -8.03
N VAL A 633 -2.67 1.13 -7.81
CA VAL A 633 -3.70 1.47 -6.81
C VAL A 633 -3.11 1.55 -5.38
N PRO A 634 -2.27 0.61 -4.91
CA PRO A 634 -1.78 0.65 -3.53
C PRO A 634 -0.79 1.78 -3.27
N ILE A 635 0.16 2.04 -4.19
CA ILE A 635 1.11 3.14 -4.02
C ILE A 635 0.42 4.51 -4.11
N GLY A 636 -0.54 4.67 -5.02
CA GLY A 636 -1.35 5.89 -5.12
C GLY A 636 -2.21 6.12 -3.87
N PHE A 637 -2.80 5.06 -3.31
CA PHE A 637 -3.56 5.15 -2.07
C PHE A 637 -2.66 5.44 -0.86
N GLY A 638 -1.47 4.84 -0.79
CA GLY A 638 -0.46 5.12 0.23
C GLY A 638 -0.10 6.61 0.24
N MET A 639 0.15 7.19 -0.94
CA MET A 639 0.42 8.62 -1.08
C MET A 639 -0.75 9.49 -0.60
N TRP A 640 -1.99 9.20 -1.04
CA TRP A 640 -3.18 9.94 -0.58
C TRP A 640 -3.37 9.85 0.94
N LEU A 641 -3.16 8.66 1.50
CA LEU A 641 -3.37 8.38 2.92
C LEU A 641 -2.33 9.10 3.77
N ALA A 642 -1.04 8.98 3.42
CA ALA A 642 0.05 9.67 4.11
C ALA A 642 -0.16 11.19 4.08
N HIS A 643 -0.29 11.77 2.87
CA HIS A 643 -0.42 13.22 2.69
C HIS A 643 -1.65 13.80 3.38
N PHE A 644 -2.84 13.18 3.25
CA PHE A 644 -4.04 13.73 3.88
C PHE A 644 -4.07 13.51 5.40
N LEU A 645 -3.43 12.48 5.93
CA LEU A 645 -3.28 12.32 7.37
C LEU A 645 -2.37 13.40 7.96
N PHE A 646 -1.31 13.78 7.25
CA PHE A 646 -0.47 14.90 7.65
C PHE A 646 -1.29 16.17 7.85
N HIS A 647 -2.01 16.63 6.82
CA HIS A 647 -2.91 17.78 6.92
C HIS A 647 -3.98 17.62 8.01
N PHE A 648 -4.53 16.42 8.19
CA PHE A 648 -5.55 16.17 9.19
C PHE A 648 -5.03 16.34 10.62
N PHE A 649 -3.85 15.81 10.92
CA PHE A 649 -3.26 15.91 12.26
C PHE A 649 -2.71 17.33 12.52
N THR A 650 -1.94 17.89 11.59
CA THR A 650 -1.37 19.24 11.73
C THR A 650 -2.42 20.35 11.79
N ALA A 651 -3.65 20.09 11.34
CA ALA A 651 -4.77 21.02 11.42
C ALA A 651 -5.97 20.47 12.22
N SER A 652 -5.74 19.48 13.08
CA SER A 652 -6.82 18.75 13.79
C SER A 652 -7.78 19.66 14.54
N HIS A 653 -7.29 20.72 15.19
CA HIS A 653 -8.11 21.61 16.03
C HIS A 653 -8.66 22.85 15.32
N THR A 654 -8.37 23.09 14.04
CA THR A 654 -8.73 24.35 13.35
C THR A 654 -10.24 24.57 13.21
N PHE A 655 -11.05 23.50 13.29
CA PHE A 655 -12.51 23.63 13.29
C PHE A 655 -13.06 24.27 14.58
N ILE A 656 -12.37 24.11 15.72
CA ILE A 656 -12.85 24.59 17.03
C ILE A 656 -13.08 26.12 17.03
N PRO A 657 -12.08 26.97 16.72
CA PRO A 657 -12.29 28.42 16.70
C PRO A 657 -13.29 28.87 15.63
N ALA A 658 -13.40 28.14 14.51
CA ALA A 658 -14.41 28.43 13.50
C ALA A 658 -15.84 28.19 14.04
N PHE A 659 -16.08 27.11 14.78
CA PHE A 659 -17.37 26.90 15.45
C PHE A 659 -17.61 27.91 16.57
N GLN A 660 -16.60 28.24 17.40
CA GLN A 660 -16.70 29.28 18.43
C GLN A 660 -17.16 30.62 17.82
N ARG A 661 -16.60 31.01 16.67
CA ARG A 661 -17.02 32.21 15.94
C ARG A 661 -18.48 32.14 15.55
N ILE A 662 -18.92 31.05 14.92
CA ILE A 662 -20.31 30.92 14.47
C ILE A 662 -21.29 31.02 15.63
N PHE A 663 -21.00 30.36 16.76
CA PHE A 663 -21.82 30.48 17.96
C PHE A 663 -21.85 31.91 18.52
N SER A 664 -20.72 32.61 18.48
CA SER A 664 -20.63 34.02 18.86
C SER A 664 -21.42 34.94 17.92
N ASP A 665 -21.33 34.73 16.59
CA ASP A 665 -22.01 35.53 15.56
C ASP A 665 -23.54 35.39 15.64
N ILE A 666 -24.04 34.21 16.06
CA ILE A 666 -25.47 33.95 16.29
C ILE A 666 -25.95 34.54 17.64
N GLY A 667 -25.05 35.09 18.46
CA GLY A 667 -25.36 35.67 19.77
C GLY A 667 -25.53 34.64 20.89
N PHE A 668 -25.06 33.40 20.68
CA PHE A 668 -25.12 32.32 21.67
C PHE A 668 -23.75 31.61 21.79
N PRO A 669 -22.77 32.21 22.51
CA PRO A 669 -21.38 31.72 22.55
C PRO A 669 -21.21 30.46 23.41
N LEU A 670 -21.89 29.36 23.02
CA LEU A 670 -21.92 28.08 23.72
C LEU A 670 -20.53 27.46 23.91
N LEU A 671 -19.60 27.74 22.99
CA LEU A 671 -18.25 27.18 22.98
C LEU A 671 -17.17 28.18 23.46
N GLY A 672 -17.57 29.33 24.01
CA GLY A 672 -16.67 30.40 24.41
C GLY A 672 -16.27 31.32 23.25
N THR A 673 -15.28 32.19 23.50
CA THR A 673 -14.77 33.15 22.50
C THR A 673 -13.85 32.45 21.49
N PRO A 674 -13.82 32.89 20.21
CA PRO A 674 -12.95 32.29 19.19
C PRO A 674 -11.47 32.39 19.57
N ASN A 675 -10.82 31.26 19.79
CA ASN A 675 -9.39 31.21 20.10
C ASN A 675 -8.60 30.60 18.94
N TRP A 676 -8.06 31.47 18.08
CA TRP A 676 -7.27 31.05 16.94
C TRP A 676 -5.83 30.61 17.28
N SER A 677 -5.39 30.78 18.53
CA SER A 677 -4.07 30.34 18.99
C SER A 677 -4.04 28.85 19.41
N ILE A 678 -5.18 28.15 19.33
CA ILE A 678 -5.26 26.72 19.67
C ILE A 678 -4.31 25.94 18.76
N ARG A 679 -3.30 25.32 19.39
CA ARG A 679 -2.36 24.45 18.68
C ARG A 679 -3.04 23.16 18.27
N SER A 680 -2.94 22.82 16.99
CA SER A 680 -3.34 21.51 16.48
C SER A 680 -2.40 20.42 16.99
N TRP A 681 -2.93 19.21 17.10
CA TRP A 681 -2.16 18.06 17.57
C TRP A 681 -1.44 17.36 16.42
N ALA A 682 -0.13 17.60 16.30
CA ALA A 682 0.78 16.72 15.56
C ALA A 682 1.48 15.79 16.56
N PHE A 683 1.35 14.48 16.41
CA PHE A 683 2.05 13.54 17.28
C PHE A 683 3.53 13.40 16.83
N PRO A 684 4.48 13.14 17.76
CA PRO A 684 5.89 12.95 17.41
C PRO A 684 6.08 11.80 16.41
N GLY A 685 6.85 12.03 15.34
CA GLY A 685 7.13 11.01 14.31
C GLY A 685 6.08 10.90 13.20
N LEU A 686 5.28 11.94 12.95
CA LEU A 686 4.30 11.98 11.86
C LEU A 686 4.89 11.61 10.50
N VAL A 687 6.07 12.15 10.15
CA VAL A 687 6.80 11.80 8.92
C VAL A 687 7.10 10.31 8.86
N GLY A 688 7.41 9.67 10.00
CA GLY A 688 7.64 8.23 10.04
C GLY A 688 6.39 7.41 9.77
N TRP A 689 5.22 7.90 10.18
CA TRP A 689 3.96 7.28 9.81
C TRP A 689 3.60 7.50 8.35
N GLU A 690 3.87 8.69 7.78
CA GLU A 690 3.70 8.95 6.35
C GLU A 690 4.53 7.98 5.50
N LEU A 691 5.81 7.81 5.86
CA LEU A 691 6.72 6.88 5.20
C LEU A 691 6.27 5.43 5.36
N PHE A 692 5.89 5.01 6.58
CA PHE A 692 5.35 3.67 6.80
C PHE A 692 4.12 3.37 5.92
N LEU A 693 3.20 4.33 5.78
CA LEU A 693 2.03 4.17 4.93
C LEU A 693 2.39 4.11 3.44
N LEU A 694 3.39 4.89 3.03
CA LEU A 694 3.95 4.84 1.68
C LEU A 694 4.67 3.51 1.39
N ASP A 695 5.41 2.97 2.37
CA ASP A 695 6.09 1.66 2.33
C ASP A 695 5.08 0.52 2.15
N LEU A 696 3.98 0.55 2.91
CA LEU A 696 2.87 -0.41 2.72
C LEU A 696 2.29 -0.32 1.30
N GLY A 697 2.15 0.91 0.77
CA GLY A 697 1.72 1.16 -0.61
C GLY A 697 2.69 0.58 -1.65
N LEU A 698 4.00 0.76 -1.45
CA LEU A 698 5.06 0.18 -2.28
C LEU A 698 4.96 -1.35 -2.28
N LEU A 699 4.95 -1.98 -1.11
CA LEU A 699 4.95 -3.43 -1.01
C LEU A 699 3.70 -4.05 -1.62
N ALA A 700 2.53 -3.49 -1.31
CA ALA A 700 1.27 -3.96 -1.88
C ALA A 700 1.24 -3.77 -3.41
N GLY A 701 1.78 -2.65 -3.91
CA GLY A 701 1.90 -2.39 -5.36
C GLY A 701 2.78 -3.41 -6.07
N LEU A 702 3.99 -3.66 -5.54
CA LEU A 702 4.91 -4.66 -6.08
C LEU A 702 4.31 -6.07 -6.01
N PHE A 703 3.64 -6.41 -4.91
CA PHE A 703 2.96 -7.69 -4.74
C PHE A 703 1.86 -7.89 -5.79
N VAL A 704 1.01 -6.88 -6.02
CA VAL A 704 -0.05 -6.93 -7.03
C VAL A 704 0.54 -7.03 -8.44
N ALA A 705 1.57 -6.24 -8.77
CA ALA A 705 2.24 -6.28 -10.06
C ALA A 705 2.84 -7.66 -10.34
N TRP A 706 3.51 -8.25 -9.35
CA TRP A 706 4.07 -9.59 -9.48
C TRP A 706 2.98 -10.66 -9.64
N GLY A 707 1.88 -10.54 -8.90
CA GLY A 707 0.70 -11.39 -9.04
C GLY A 707 0.10 -11.33 -10.44
N ARG A 708 -0.02 -10.13 -11.02
CA ARG A 708 -0.50 -9.90 -12.39
C ARG A 708 0.43 -10.48 -13.45
N ALA A 709 1.75 -10.31 -13.29
CA ALA A 709 2.73 -10.92 -14.16
C ALA A 709 2.62 -12.46 -14.19
N GLY A 710 2.10 -13.07 -13.12
CA GLY A 710 1.85 -14.52 -13.05
C GLY A 710 0.60 -15.01 -13.79
N LEU A 711 -0.24 -14.11 -14.34
CA LEU A 711 -1.41 -14.48 -15.14
C LEU A 711 -1.05 -14.80 -16.60
N PHE A 712 0.13 -14.38 -17.05
CA PHE A 712 0.62 -14.63 -18.40
C PHE A 712 1.15 -16.07 -18.53
N GLY A 713 1.16 -16.60 -19.75
CA GLY A 713 1.44 -18.02 -20.03
C GLY A 713 2.84 -18.49 -19.61
N SER A 714 3.03 -19.80 -19.47
CA SER A 714 4.30 -20.39 -18.99
C SER A 714 5.53 -20.13 -19.86
N LYS A 715 5.33 -19.67 -21.10
CA LYS A 715 6.41 -19.26 -22.02
C LYS A 715 6.87 -17.82 -21.81
N THR A 716 6.14 -17.02 -21.03
CA THR A 716 6.45 -15.60 -20.79
C THR A 716 7.44 -15.44 -19.63
N SER A 717 8.36 -14.49 -19.77
CA SER A 717 9.26 -14.13 -18.67
C SER A 717 8.48 -13.31 -17.64
N ARG A 718 8.05 -13.96 -16.55
CA ARG A 718 7.33 -13.29 -15.46
C ARG A 718 8.11 -12.10 -14.91
N LEU A 719 9.43 -12.26 -14.74
CA LEU A 719 10.30 -11.19 -14.27
C LEU A 719 10.36 -10.04 -15.27
N GLY A 720 10.49 -10.34 -16.57
CA GLY A 720 10.50 -9.32 -17.62
C GLY A 720 9.17 -8.57 -17.76
N ALA A 721 8.04 -9.25 -17.56
CA ALA A 721 6.72 -8.61 -17.55
C ALA A 721 6.53 -7.69 -16.32
N PHE A 722 7.03 -8.12 -15.15
CA PHE A 722 6.92 -7.40 -13.88
C PHE A 722 7.86 -6.19 -13.78
N LEU A 723 9.14 -6.36 -14.14
CA LEU A 723 10.22 -5.43 -13.82
C LEU A 723 9.91 -3.97 -14.21
N PRO A 724 9.37 -3.66 -15.42
CA PRO A 724 9.10 -2.27 -15.80
C PRO A 724 8.06 -1.58 -14.91
N TRP A 725 7.03 -2.31 -14.48
CA TRP A 725 6.02 -1.78 -13.56
C TRP A 725 6.53 -1.72 -12.13
N GLY A 726 7.36 -2.68 -11.72
CA GLY A 726 8.04 -2.65 -10.42
C GLY A 726 8.96 -1.43 -10.28
N VAL A 727 9.74 -1.13 -11.32
CA VAL A 727 10.59 0.07 -11.39
C VAL A 727 9.74 1.34 -11.37
N LEU A 728 8.64 1.41 -12.13
CA LEU A 728 7.74 2.57 -12.08
C LEU A 728 7.18 2.80 -10.67
N ILE A 729 6.68 1.76 -10.00
CA ILE A 729 6.17 1.85 -8.63
C ILE A 729 7.27 2.33 -7.67
N PHE A 730 8.49 1.81 -7.83
CA PHE A 730 9.63 2.21 -7.01
C PHE A 730 10.05 3.67 -7.23
N LEU A 731 10.07 4.14 -8.49
CA LEU A 731 10.34 5.55 -8.79
C LEU A 731 9.28 6.48 -8.20
N MET A 732 8.01 6.07 -8.24
CA MET A 732 6.93 6.82 -7.57
C MET A 732 7.12 6.83 -6.06
N TYR A 733 7.52 5.71 -5.46
CA TYR A 733 7.87 5.65 -4.04
C TYR A 733 8.99 6.65 -3.70
N LEU A 734 10.10 6.68 -4.46
CA LEU A 734 11.18 7.64 -4.23
C LEU A 734 10.71 9.10 -4.35
N ALA A 735 9.82 9.41 -5.31
CA ALA A 735 9.22 10.72 -5.42
C ALA A 735 8.35 11.09 -4.19
N GLY A 736 7.61 10.12 -3.65
CA GLY A 736 6.81 10.29 -2.43
C GLY A 736 7.68 10.54 -1.20
N VAL A 737 8.75 9.74 -1.03
CA VAL A 737 9.75 9.95 0.02
C VAL A 737 10.32 11.36 -0.07
N TRP A 738 10.82 11.76 -1.25
CA TRP A 738 11.35 13.10 -1.46
C TRP A 738 10.34 14.19 -1.07
N THR A 739 9.07 14.02 -1.45
CA THR A 739 7.97 14.96 -1.15
C THR A 739 7.77 15.12 0.37
N PHE A 740 7.78 14.05 1.16
CA PHE A 740 7.57 14.13 2.61
C PHE A 740 8.76 14.70 3.39
N PHE A 741 9.95 14.70 2.79
CA PHE A 741 11.12 15.39 3.36
C PHE A 741 11.19 16.87 2.98
N GLN A 742 10.28 17.39 2.14
CA GLN A 742 10.25 18.82 1.81
C GLN A 742 9.35 19.61 2.77
N PRO A 743 9.68 20.88 3.05
CA PRO A 743 8.78 21.78 3.78
C PRO A 743 7.47 21.98 3.00
N MET A 744 6.35 21.66 3.64
CA MET A 744 5.02 21.69 3.03
C MET A 744 4.24 22.93 3.47
N ASP A 745 3.64 23.62 2.52
CA ASP A 745 2.79 24.78 2.78
C ASP A 745 1.40 24.34 3.26
N MET A 746 1.00 24.85 4.42
CA MET A 746 -0.21 24.39 5.11
C MET A 746 -1.44 25.14 4.63
N ARG A 747 -2.30 24.43 3.90
CA ARG A 747 -3.57 24.96 3.38
C ARG A 747 -4.68 24.88 4.42
N GLY A 748 -5.47 25.96 4.54
CA GLY A 748 -6.63 26.00 5.43
C GLY A 748 -6.29 26.13 6.92
N THR A 749 -5.05 26.48 7.25
CA THR A 749 -4.60 26.79 8.61
C THR A 749 -4.12 28.23 8.68
N MET A 750 -4.31 28.90 9.82
CA MET A 750 -3.62 30.17 10.04
C MET A 750 -2.15 29.89 10.35
N ALA A 751 -1.25 30.66 9.74
CA ALA A 751 0.16 30.63 10.09
C ALA A 751 0.29 30.93 11.59
N THR A 752 0.61 29.92 12.38
CA THR A 752 1.02 30.12 13.76
C THR A 752 2.50 30.46 13.70
N ASN A 753 2.85 31.72 13.99
CA ASN A 753 4.24 32.13 14.23
C ASN A 753 4.88 31.26 15.32
#